data_AF-A0A9W9RJB5-F1
#
_entry.id   AF-A0A9W9RJB5-F1
#
_cell.length_a   1.000
_cell.length_b   1.000
_cell.length_c   1.000
_cell.angle_alpha   90.00
_cell.angle_beta   90.00
_cell.angle_gamma   90.00
#
_symmetry.space_group_name_H-M   'P 1'
#
loop_
_entity.id
_entity.type
_entity.pdbx_description
1 polymer ?
#
loop_
_entity_poly.entity_id
_entity_poly.type
_entity_poly.pdbx_seq_one_letter_code
_entity_poly.pdbx_strand_id
1 'polypeptide(L)'
;MPRVAIIGAGPSGLVTAKTLLHNFPGFTPVVFDSQHEVGGLWNTSPDANQPVTLDPQMPTNLSRFTVAFSDLDWKSVVDEVPVFPRARQVAQYLACYAERYISKDVLKLGCKVVTTERKLGETNAKWNVQWLEEYGSSTEKLCSDDFDFVVIATGYFAEKYIPNIPGMAAFSNHVIHSSTLHGLRKSTFEDLGHKDMQGTTLVIGGSMSGVEAASAVALGQSSSLLAKNDISVINNKVHHIHSRPFWALPTYLPLGPEDNPSFLPLDLAMYDLGRRPPGPIEYALGPIPEEKAVKTNSYFQSLLGADYEKFAHMSTGQTKIQPPWVAIGNDYAEFVRAGTITASMGRVISVHAGTGLASVKYAEPNGDVKTIENVAKIVMATGFTPFKALSLLPEEVLSKLEYSATDPFSPLILDKGGTVRSEMPDLGFVGFYRGPYWGIMEMQARFLGNLWSGTETVYTEGQKQSLRSIRAADPDLARGQFPMGDYVGLMETFAKELGISRATVNGDNQSGPAVPARYQTDTSTVQSTSESEAARTLGALRDALMHDGAAARTAAASAIFRALQGSWKSMHTSGIDETAGSLVFHPRYPTSAVYDREYVVEGCVSGSDKMLEKTRSILRLVETPSRTTSIEMWSVEVADKRSAACLTEQWHLTPLRPEMDGDVAVTGGYVISAKSVGPSGSTLLYTFRFRGVSISSWECVELDDSAGETSELGGKNHRSRTIYER
;
A
#
# COMPACT_ATOMS: atom_id res chain seq x y z
N MET A 1 14.10 -11.36 -37.83
CA MET A 1 14.12 -10.69 -36.51
C MET A 1 13.90 -11.76 -35.45
N PRO A 2 14.71 -11.82 -34.39
CA PRO A 2 14.53 -12.81 -33.34
C PRO A 2 13.15 -12.66 -32.67
N ARG A 3 12.50 -13.78 -32.41
CA ARG A 3 11.16 -13.82 -31.79
C ARG A 3 11.28 -14.01 -30.29
N VAL A 4 10.51 -13.24 -29.54
CA VAL A 4 10.50 -13.26 -28.07
C VAL A 4 9.11 -13.65 -27.58
N ALA A 5 8.98 -14.78 -26.89
CA ALA A 5 7.74 -15.13 -26.20
C ALA A 5 7.71 -14.47 -24.82
N ILE A 6 6.73 -13.62 -24.57
CA ILE A 6 6.51 -12.96 -23.29
C ILE A 6 5.29 -13.60 -22.63
N ILE A 7 5.45 -14.19 -21.45
CA ILE A 7 4.39 -14.94 -20.79
C ILE A 7 3.79 -14.08 -19.68
N GLY A 8 2.60 -13.53 -19.93
CA GLY A 8 1.83 -12.62 -19.07
C GLY A 8 1.66 -11.24 -19.71
N ALA A 9 0.44 -10.71 -19.70
CA ALA A 9 0.06 -9.37 -20.17
C ALA A 9 -0.31 -8.43 -19.01
N GLY A 10 0.26 -8.67 -17.83
CA GLY A 10 0.30 -7.70 -16.72
C GLY A 10 1.35 -6.60 -16.94
N PRO A 11 1.57 -5.72 -15.94
CA PRO A 11 2.53 -4.61 -16.05
C PRO A 11 3.90 -5.02 -16.61
N SER A 12 4.44 -6.15 -16.12
CA SER A 12 5.74 -6.68 -16.50
C SER A 12 5.82 -7.08 -17.98
N GLY A 13 4.79 -7.72 -18.52
CA GLY A 13 4.77 -8.14 -19.92
C GLY A 13 4.54 -6.98 -20.87
N LEU A 14 3.64 -6.05 -20.50
CA LEU A 14 3.36 -4.86 -21.30
C LEU A 14 4.60 -3.97 -21.43
N VAL A 15 5.31 -3.69 -20.33
CA VAL A 15 6.54 -2.89 -20.40
C VAL A 15 7.64 -3.60 -21.18
N THR A 16 7.75 -4.93 -21.06
CA THR A 16 8.70 -5.72 -21.85
C THR A 16 8.40 -5.62 -23.35
N ALA A 17 7.14 -5.83 -23.75
CA ALA A 17 6.74 -5.73 -25.15
C ALA A 17 6.98 -4.32 -25.70
N LYS A 18 6.59 -3.28 -24.95
CA LYS A 18 6.85 -1.89 -25.31
C LYS A 18 8.35 -1.65 -25.51
N THR A 19 9.19 -2.08 -24.56
CA THR A 19 10.64 -1.87 -24.62
C THR A 19 11.23 -2.54 -25.85
N LEU A 20 10.87 -3.79 -26.14
CA LEU A 20 11.39 -4.49 -27.31
C LEU A 20 10.90 -3.86 -28.63
N LEU A 21 9.66 -3.37 -28.71
CA LEU A 21 9.12 -2.75 -29.91
C LEU A 21 9.75 -1.38 -30.20
N HIS A 22 9.93 -0.54 -29.17
CA HIS A 22 10.27 0.87 -29.35
C HIS A 22 11.72 1.21 -29.03
N ASN A 23 12.34 0.52 -28.07
CA ASN A 23 13.72 0.79 -27.65
C ASN A 23 14.74 -0.12 -28.35
N PHE A 24 14.33 -1.32 -28.77
CA PHE A 24 15.20 -2.30 -29.44
C PHE A 24 14.61 -2.79 -30.77
N PRO A 25 14.45 -1.88 -31.76
CA PRO A 25 13.88 -2.24 -33.05
C PRO A 25 14.74 -3.34 -33.71
N GLY A 26 14.16 -4.53 -33.89
CA GLY A 26 14.90 -5.72 -34.32
C GLY A 26 14.38 -7.01 -33.71
N PHE A 27 13.61 -6.92 -32.64
CA PHE A 27 12.89 -8.05 -32.03
C PHE A 27 11.43 -8.10 -32.46
N THR A 28 10.86 -9.31 -32.46
CA THR A 28 9.43 -9.56 -32.71
C THR A 28 8.81 -10.20 -31.47
N PRO A 29 8.31 -9.40 -30.52
CA PRO A 29 7.67 -9.94 -29.32
C PRO A 29 6.29 -10.52 -29.62
N VAL A 30 5.90 -11.55 -28.87
CA VAL A 30 4.53 -12.08 -28.79
C VAL A 30 4.19 -12.27 -27.32
N VAL A 31 3.13 -11.61 -26.86
CA VAL A 31 2.68 -11.66 -25.46
C VAL A 31 1.53 -12.65 -25.34
N PHE A 32 1.66 -13.65 -24.47
CA PHE A 32 0.61 -14.61 -24.17
C PHE A 32 0.01 -14.32 -22.80
N ASP A 33 -1.32 -14.30 -22.68
CA ASP A 33 -1.99 -14.27 -21.37
C ASP A 33 -3.23 -15.15 -21.36
N SER A 34 -3.44 -15.87 -20.26
CA SER A 34 -4.63 -16.68 -20.00
C SER A 34 -5.91 -15.85 -19.84
N GLN A 35 -5.82 -14.56 -19.51
CA GLN A 35 -6.95 -13.64 -19.46
C GLN A 35 -7.24 -13.07 -20.84
N HIS A 36 -8.51 -12.74 -21.09
CA HIS A 36 -8.95 -12.11 -22.35
C HIS A 36 -8.68 -10.60 -22.41
N GLU A 37 -8.20 -10.02 -21.32
CA GLU A 37 -7.89 -8.60 -21.19
C GLU A 37 -6.51 -8.43 -20.57
N VAL A 38 -5.86 -7.31 -20.86
CA VAL A 38 -4.56 -6.95 -20.27
C VAL A 38 -4.72 -6.51 -18.80
N GLY A 39 -3.60 -6.46 -18.08
CA GLY A 39 -3.53 -5.89 -16.73
C GLY A 39 -3.22 -6.90 -15.62
N GLY A 40 -3.39 -8.19 -15.89
CA GLY A 40 -3.04 -9.27 -14.96
C GLY A 40 -3.79 -9.15 -13.62
N LEU A 41 -3.06 -9.01 -12.51
CA LEU A 41 -3.63 -8.81 -11.17
C LEU A 41 -4.54 -7.57 -11.09
N TRP A 42 -4.25 -6.53 -11.88
CA TRP A 42 -4.99 -5.28 -11.86
C TRP A 42 -6.22 -5.29 -12.78
N ASN A 43 -6.48 -6.37 -13.50
CA ASN A 43 -7.71 -6.48 -14.26
C ASN A 43 -8.92 -6.51 -13.31
N THR A 44 -9.82 -5.55 -13.49
CA THR A 44 -11.04 -5.38 -12.68
C THR A 44 -12.31 -5.53 -13.50
N SER A 45 -12.19 -6.03 -14.74
CA SER A 45 -13.34 -6.26 -15.61
C SER A 45 -14.33 -7.24 -14.96
N PRO A 46 -15.63 -6.89 -14.87
CA PRO A 46 -16.65 -7.80 -14.39
C PRO A 46 -17.01 -8.87 -15.42
N ASP A 47 -16.59 -8.71 -16.68
CA ASP A 47 -17.05 -9.47 -17.86
C ASP A 47 -16.28 -10.77 -18.15
N ALA A 48 -15.56 -11.32 -17.16
CA ALA A 48 -14.88 -12.58 -17.34
C ALA A 48 -15.58 -13.71 -16.58
N ASN A 49 -15.59 -14.91 -17.17
CA ASN A 49 -15.69 -16.18 -16.44
C ASN A 49 -14.50 -16.40 -15.46
N GLN A 50 -13.90 -15.33 -14.94
CA GLN A 50 -12.74 -15.31 -14.07
C GLN A 50 -13.03 -14.45 -12.83
N PRO A 51 -12.65 -14.92 -11.64
CA PRO A 51 -12.92 -14.19 -10.41
C PRO A 51 -12.08 -12.90 -10.34
N VAL A 52 -12.75 -11.76 -10.17
CA VAL A 52 -12.09 -10.49 -9.79
C VAL A 52 -11.23 -10.74 -8.56
N THR A 53 -9.94 -10.43 -8.64
CA THR A 53 -8.96 -10.76 -7.60
C THR A 53 -8.73 -9.62 -6.61
N LEU A 54 -8.98 -8.39 -7.04
CA LEU A 54 -8.83 -7.16 -6.26
C LEU A 54 -10.13 -6.36 -6.23
N ASP A 55 -10.40 -5.68 -5.12
CA ASP A 55 -11.49 -4.71 -5.07
C ASP A 55 -11.22 -3.56 -6.05
N PRO A 56 -12.10 -3.26 -7.01
CA PRO A 56 -11.92 -2.16 -7.96
C PRO A 56 -11.73 -0.78 -7.29
N GLN A 57 -12.21 -0.60 -6.06
CA GLN A 57 -12.09 0.64 -5.29
C GLN A 57 -10.87 0.67 -4.36
N MET A 58 -10.11 -0.42 -4.22
CA MET A 58 -8.92 -0.45 -3.37
C MET A 58 -7.86 0.52 -3.91
N PRO A 59 -7.35 1.46 -3.09
CA PRO A 59 -6.24 2.31 -3.47
C PRO A 59 -4.92 1.52 -3.50
N THR A 60 -3.96 1.97 -4.31
CA THR A 60 -2.59 1.47 -4.27
C THR A 60 -1.91 1.87 -2.96
N ASN A 61 -0.99 1.02 -2.50
CA ASN A 61 -0.17 1.33 -1.32
C ASN A 61 0.94 2.36 -1.59
N LEU A 62 1.30 2.57 -2.85
CA LEU A 62 2.29 3.56 -3.29
C LEU A 62 1.64 4.62 -4.18
N SER A 63 2.28 5.78 -4.28
CA SER A 63 1.73 6.89 -5.05
C SER A 63 1.75 6.63 -6.56
N ARG A 64 0.95 7.40 -7.29
CA ARG A 64 0.91 7.43 -8.76
C ARG A 64 2.27 7.71 -9.41
N PHE A 65 3.25 8.23 -8.67
CA PHE A 65 4.58 8.51 -9.21
C PHE A 65 5.46 7.26 -9.31
N THR A 66 5.25 6.26 -8.46
CA THR A 66 6.00 5.00 -8.48
C THR A 66 5.18 3.85 -9.07
N VAL A 67 3.85 3.94 -9.03
CA VAL A 67 2.92 3.08 -9.80
C VAL A 67 2.70 3.70 -11.18
N ALA A 68 3.77 3.80 -11.97
CA ALA A 68 3.74 4.32 -13.33
C ALA A 68 4.96 3.80 -14.11
N PHE A 69 4.90 3.84 -15.44
CA PHE A 69 6.06 3.72 -16.31
C PHE A 69 6.64 5.09 -16.66
N SER A 70 7.91 5.12 -17.05
CA SER A 70 8.64 6.38 -17.25
C SER A 70 8.08 7.30 -18.34
N ASP A 71 7.22 6.77 -19.21
CA ASP A 71 6.79 7.37 -20.47
C ASP A 71 5.27 7.52 -20.63
N LEU A 72 4.48 7.28 -19.57
CA LEU A 72 3.04 7.54 -19.57
C LEU A 72 2.61 8.26 -18.28
N ASP A 73 2.18 9.51 -18.41
CA ASP A 73 1.63 10.30 -17.32
C ASP A 73 0.19 9.88 -17.01
N TRP A 74 -0.13 9.81 -15.72
CA TRP A 74 -1.47 9.43 -15.27
C TRP A 74 -2.58 10.37 -15.76
N LYS A 75 -2.32 11.67 -15.95
CA LYS A 75 -3.32 12.61 -16.48
C LYS A 75 -3.63 12.39 -17.95
N SER A 76 -2.82 11.61 -18.66
CA SER A 76 -3.11 11.16 -20.02
C SER A 76 -4.10 10.00 -20.08
N VAL A 77 -4.44 9.41 -18.93
CA VAL A 77 -5.27 8.21 -18.80
C VAL A 77 -6.59 8.52 -18.09
N VAL A 78 -6.51 9.22 -16.96
CA VAL A 78 -7.68 9.56 -16.14
C VAL A 78 -7.64 11.04 -15.79
N ASP A 79 -8.79 11.72 -15.92
CA ASP A 79 -8.89 13.16 -15.66
C ASP A 79 -8.57 13.50 -14.19
N GLU A 80 -9.09 12.68 -13.27
CA GLU A 80 -8.91 12.83 -11.82
C GLU A 80 -8.05 11.69 -11.26
N VAL A 81 -6.75 11.95 -11.13
CA VAL A 81 -5.80 11.00 -10.57
C VAL A 81 -5.62 11.27 -9.07
N PRO A 82 -6.15 10.43 -8.15
CA PRO A 82 -5.79 10.54 -6.75
C PRO A 82 -4.30 10.25 -6.56
N VAL A 83 -3.72 10.71 -5.45
CA VAL A 83 -2.30 10.44 -5.13
C VAL A 83 -2.03 8.93 -5.11
N PHE A 84 -2.99 8.15 -4.61
CA PHE A 84 -2.98 6.68 -4.61
C PHE A 84 -4.10 6.16 -5.53
N PRO A 85 -3.80 5.85 -6.81
CA PRO A 85 -4.77 5.34 -7.78
C PRO A 85 -5.55 4.13 -7.27
N ARG A 86 -6.83 4.03 -7.61
CA ARG A 86 -7.64 2.83 -7.30
C ARG A 86 -7.31 1.70 -8.30
N ALA A 87 -7.53 0.45 -7.91
CA ALA A 87 -7.24 -0.71 -8.75
C ALA A 87 -7.87 -0.62 -10.15
N ARG A 88 -9.12 -0.12 -10.25
CA ARG A 88 -9.77 0.14 -11.55
C ARG A 88 -9.03 1.17 -12.42
N GLN A 89 -8.41 2.18 -11.82
CA GLN A 89 -7.65 3.20 -12.53
C GLN A 89 -6.31 2.65 -12.99
N VAL A 90 -5.69 1.75 -12.21
CA VAL A 90 -4.50 0.99 -12.65
C VAL A 90 -4.83 0.10 -13.85
N ALA A 91 -6.00 -0.54 -13.86
CA ALA A 91 -6.48 -1.29 -15.02
C ALA A 91 -6.58 -0.39 -16.27
N GLN A 92 -7.18 0.80 -16.13
CA GLN A 92 -7.29 1.80 -17.21
C GLN A 92 -5.91 2.27 -17.69
N TYR A 93 -4.97 2.48 -16.78
CA TYR A 93 -3.58 2.85 -17.11
C TYR A 93 -2.90 1.79 -17.97
N LEU A 94 -3.00 0.53 -17.58
CA LEU A 94 -2.38 -0.59 -18.32
C LEU A 94 -3.04 -0.81 -19.67
N ALA A 95 -4.37 -0.67 -19.76
CA ALA A 95 -5.09 -0.73 -21.03
C ALA A 95 -4.66 0.40 -21.98
N CYS A 96 -4.59 1.64 -21.49
CA CYS A 96 -4.11 2.79 -22.25
C CYS A 96 -2.65 2.61 -22.70
N TYR A 97 -1.79 2.07 -21.82
CA TYR A 97 -0.40 1.76 -22.14
C TYR A 97 -0.30 0.72 -23.28
N ALA A 98 -1.09 -0.34 -23.21
CA ALA A 98 -1.13 -1.37 -24.25
C ALA A 98 -1.62 -0.78 -25.58
N GLU A 99 -2.72 -0.03 -25.58
CA GLU A 99 -3.27 0.61 -26.79
C GLU A 99 -2.28 1.57 -27.44
N ARG A 100 -1.53 2.32 -26.64
CA ARG A 100 -0.59 3.33 -27.12
C ARG A 100 0.67 2.74 -27.74
N TYR A 101 1.20 1.66 -27.16
CA TYR A 101 2.54 1.18 -27.50
C TYR A 101 2.59 -0.22 -28.12
N ILE A 102 1.53 -1.01 -28.04
CA ILE A 102 1.56 -2.42 -28.41
C ILE A 102 0.47 -2.70 -29.47
N SER A 103 0.89 -3.20 -30.63
CA SER A 103 -0.07 -3.63 -31.66
C SER A 103 -0.89 -4.82 -31.16
N LYS A 104 -2.18 -4.87 -31.52
CA LYS A 104 -3.07 -5.99 -31.18
C LYS A 104 -2.52 -7.34 -31.66
N ASP A 105 -1.78 -7.37 -32.76
CA ASP A 105 -1.18 -8.61 -33.31
C ASP A 105 -0.08 -9.21 -32.43
N VAL A 106 0.53 -8.38 -31.55
CA VAL A 106 1.52 -8.83 -30.56
C VAL A 106 0.83 -9.53 -29.39
N LEU A 107 -0.45 -9.24 -29.11
CA LEU A 107 -1.17 -9.75 -27.95
C LEU A 107 -1.97 -11.00 -28.31
N LYS A 108 -1.60 -12.14 -27.71
CA LYS A 108 -2.32 -13.41 -27.71
C LYS A 108 -3.04 -13.56 -26.36
N LEU A 109 -4.19 -12.89 -26.22
CA LEU A 109 -5.05 -12.96 -25.04
C LEU A 109 -5.96 -14.20 -25.08
N GLY A 110 -6.44 -14.66 -23.93
CA GLY A 110 -7.13 -15.95 -23.82
C GLY A 110 -6.26 -17.15 -24.20
N CYS A 111 -4.94 -16.98 -24.18
CA CYS A 111 -3.95 -17.99 -24.57
C CYS A 111 -3.06 -18.35 -23.37
N LYS A 112 -3.30 -19.50 -22.74
CA LYS A 112 -2.52 -19.93 -21.58
C LYS A 112 -1.32 -20.78 -22.01
N VAL A 113 -0.12 -20.28 -21.78
CA VAL A 113 1.10 -21.10 -21.90
C VAL A 113 1.08 -22.21 -20.86
N VAL A 114 1.26 -23.45 -21.31
CA VAL A 114 1.21 -24.66 -20.46
C VAL A 114 2.57 -25.28 -20.27
N THR A 115 3.45 -25.21 -21.27
CA THR A 115 4.82 -25.72 -21.19
C THR A 115 5.74 -24.95 -22.12
N THR A 116 7.02 -24.88 -21.75
CA THR A 116 8.10 -24.44 -22.62
C THR A 116 9.16 -25.53 -22.69
N GLU A 117 9.85 -25.66 -23.81
CA GLU A 117 10.95 -26.64 -23.98
C GLU A 117 12.16 -25.94 -24.60
N ARG A 118 13.28 -25.99 -23.87
CA ARG A 118 14.54 -25.42 -24.36
C ARG A 118 15.27 -26.44 -25.22
N LYS A 119 15.35 -26.18 -26.53
CA LYS A 119 16.09 -26.97 -27.51
C LYS A 119 17.48 -26.36 -27.72
N LEU A 120 18.53 -27.12 -27.44
CA LEU A 120 19.90 -26.72 -27.77
C LEU A 120 20.11 -26.86 -29.29
N GLY A 121 20.26 -25.74 -30.00
CA GLY A 121 20.64 -25.73 -31.41
C GLY A 121 22.16 -25.77 -31.61
N GLU A 122 22.61 -25.88 -32.86
CA GLU A 122 24.03 -25.89 -33.22
C GLU A 122 24.73 -24.55 -32.93
N THR A 123 24.01 -23.43 -33.04
CA THR A 123 24.55 -22.07 -32.86
C THR A 123 23.94 -21.32 -31.68
N ASN A 124 22.62 -21.41 -31.49
CA ASN A 124 21.88 -20.80 -30.38
C ASN A 124 20.78 -21.74 -29.87
N ALA A 125 20.38 -21.57 -28.61
CA ALA A 125 19.19 -22.25 -28.08
C ALA A 125 17.91 -21.69 -28.73
N LYS A 126 16.88 -22.53 -28.83
CA LYS A 126 15.52 -22.15 -29.19
C LYS A 126 14.54 -22.67 -28.16
N TRP A 127 13.38 -22.05 -28.07
CA TRP A 127 12.32 -22.42 -27.15
C TRP A 127 11.08 -22.80 -27.92
N ASN A 128 10.62 -24.04 -27.75
CA ASN A 128 9.26 -24.37 -28.15
C ASN A 128 8.31 -23.94 -27.02
N VAL A 129 7.35 -23.07 -27.34
CA VAL A 129 6.34 -22.60 -26.38
C VAL A 129 5.02 -23.20 -26.79
N GLN A 130 4.34 -23.87 -25.87
CA GLN A 130 3.03 -24.49 -26.10
C GLN A 130 1.96 -23.80 -25.26
N TRP A 131 0.82 -23.50 -25.87
CA TRP A 131 -0.28 -22.81 -25.21
C TRP A 131 -1.64 -23.36 -25.63
N LEU A 132 -2.63 -23.17 -24.76
CA LEU A 132 -4.04 -23.40 -25.04
C LEU A 132 -4.66 -22.08 -25.53
N GLU A 133 -5.17 -22.05 -26.75
CA GLU A 133 -6.02 -20.96 -27.25
C GLU A 133 -7.45 -21.09 -26.72
N GLU A 134 -8.15 -19.97 -26.57
CA GLU A 134 -9.49 -19.90 -25.98
C GLU A 134 -9.57 -20.55 -24.59
N TYR A 135 -8.54 -20.34 -23.77
CA TYR A 135 -8.43 -20.94 -22.45
C TYR A 135 -9.65 -20.64 -21.56
N GLY A 136 -10.22 -21.69 -20.97
CA GLY A 136 -11.45 -21.65 -20.18
C GLY A 136 -12.73 -21.83 -21.01
N SER A 137 -12.65 -22.02 -22.33
CA SER A 137 -13.78 -22.32 -23.21
C SER A 137 -13.94 -23.83 -23.46
N SER A 138 -15.05 -24.24 -24.09
CA SER A 138 -15.25 -25.62 -24.55
C SER A 138 -14.45 -25.99 -25.80
N THR A 139 -13.80 -25.01 -26.43
CA THR A 139 -13.12 -25.11 -27.73
C THR A 139 -11.60 -24.94 -27.62
N GLU A 140 -11.04 -25.16 -26.43
CA GLU A 140 -9.60 -25.09 -26.18
C GLU A 140 -8.79 -25.90 -27.19
N LYS A 141 -7.77 -25.26 -27.77
CA LYS A 141 -6.88 -25.87 -28.75
C LYS A 141 -5.43 -25.73 -28.31
N LEU A 142 -4.71 -26.85 -28.28
CA LEU A 142 -3.26 -26.84 -28.05
C LEU A 142 -2.53 -26.39 -29.32
N CYS A 143 -1.74 -25.32 -29.18
CA CYS A 143 -0.90 -24.73 -30.20
C CYS A 143 0.55 -24.70 -29.70
N SER A 144 1.51 -24.63 -30.63
CA SER A 144 2.93 -24.55 -30.31
C SER A 144 3.70 -23.80 -31.38
N ASP A 145 4.76 -23.09 -30.99
CA ASP A 145 5.65 -22.40 -31.92
C ASP A 145 7.04 -22.22 -31.31
N ASP A 146 8.05 -22.00 -32.16
CA ASP A 146 9.44 -21.82 -31.76
C ASP A 146 9.81 -20.33 -31.67
N PHE A 147 10.54 -19.99 -30.60
CA PHE A 147 11.02 -18.66 -30.25
C PHE A 147 12.52 -18.69 -29.97
N ASP A 148 13.19 -17.55 -30.15
CA ASP A 148 14.61 -17.42 -29.84
C ASP A 148 14.83 -17.10 -28.36
N PHE A 149 13.89 -16.36 -27.76
CA PHE A 149 13.94 -15.94 -26.36
C PHE A 149 12.60 -16.13 -25.65
N VAL A 150 12.64 -16.36 -24.34
CA VAL A 150 11.45 -16.43 -23.47
C VAL A 150 11.59 -15.43 -22.32
N VAL A 151 10.52 -14.70 -22.01
CA VAL A 151 10.40 -13.84 -20.83
C VAL A 151 9.27 -14.36 -19.94
N ILE A 152 9.62 -14.68 -18.69
CA ILE A 152 8.65 -14.97 -17.64
C ILE A 152 8.18 -13.65 -17.02
N ALA A 153 6.95 -13.25 -17.36
CA ALA A 153 6.27 -12.05 -16.88
C ALA A 153 4.93 -12.39 -16.20
N THR A 154 4.81 -13.61 -15.66
CA THR A 154 3.59 -14.21 -15.08
C THR A 154 3.21 -13.61 -13.72
N GLY A 155 4.08 -12.78 -13.14
CA GLY A 155 3.96 -12.27 -11.79
C GLY A 155 4.28 -13.31 -10.71
N TYR A 156 4.45 -12.83 -9.48
CA TYR A 156 4.89 -13.63 -8.34
C TYR A 156 3.76 -14.25 -7.52
N PHE A 157 2.58 -13.62 -7.50
CA PHE A 157 1.44 -14.00 -6.65
C PHE A 157 0.51 -14.99 -7.37
N ALA A 158 1.02 -16.19 -7.68
CA ALA A 158 0.35 -17.13 -8.59
C ALA A 158 -0.81 -17.91 -7.96
N GLU A 159 -0.65 -18.36 -6.71
CA GLU A 159 -1.64 -19.24 -6.05
C GLU A 159 -1.84 -18.84 -4.58
N LYS A 160 -3.10 -18.80 -4.13
CA LYS A 160 -3.47 -18.43 -2.75
C LYS A 160 -2.87 -19.45 -1.78
N TYR A 161 -2.22 -19.00 -0.72
CA TYR A 161 -1.66 -19.88 0.29
C TYR A 161 -2.62 -20.01 1.47
N ILE A 162 -3.11 -21.23 1.74
CA ILE A 162 -3.84 -21.56 2.96
C ILE A 162 -3.05 -22.66 3.69
N PRO A 163 -2.42 -22.37 4.85
CA PRO A 163 -1.66 -23.39 5.59
C PRO A 163 -2.57 -24.51 6.08
N ASN A 164 -2.04 -25.73 6.15
CA ASN A 164 -2.76 -26.85 6.75
C ASN A 164 -2.77 -26.70 8.28
N ILE A 165 -3.89 -26.21 8.83
CA ILE A 165 -4.10 -26.05 10.27
C ILE A 165 -5.02 -27.18 10.76
N PRO A 166 -4.59 -27.98 11.77
CA PRO A 166 -5.41 -29.03 12.36
C PRO A 166 -6.83 -28.58 12.73
N GLY A 167 -7.83 -29.33 12.28
CA GLY A 167 -9.26 -29.08 12.53
C GLY A 167 -9.91 -27.99 11.67
N MET A 168 -9.14 -27.24 10.87
CA MET A 168 -9.69 -26.17 10.01
C MET A 168 -10.64 -26.71 8.92
N ALA A 169 -10.43 -27.94 8.44
CA ALA A 169 -11.31 -28.57 7.45
C ALA A 169 -12.76 -28.71 7.95
N ALA A 170 -12.97 -28.91 9.25
CA ALA A 170 -14.31 -28.98 9.85
C ALA A 170 -15.00 -27.61 9.94
N PHE A 171 -14.28 -26.51 9.70
CA PHE A 171 -14.79 -25.14 9.74
C PHE A 171 -14.67 -24.42 8.39
N SER A 172 -14.39 -25.15 7.30
CA SER A 172 -14.02 -24.60 5.98
C SER A 172 -15.05 -23.62 5.38
N ASN A 173 -16.34 -23.82 5.63
CA ASN A 173 -17.41 -22.93 5.15
C ASN A 173 -17.34 -21.50 5.74
N HIS A 174 -16.59 -21.30 6.82
CA HIS A 174 -16.40 -20.01 7.49
C HIS A 174 -14.98 -19.44 7.32
N VAL A 175 -14.16 -20.10 6.50
CA VAL A 175 -12.79 -19.71 6.18
C VAL A 175 -12.75 -19.10 4.79
N ILE A 176 -12.25 -17.88 4.67
CA ILE A 176 -12.03 -17.22 3.39
C ILE A 176 -10.57 -16.77 3.27
N HIS A 177 -10.09 -16.59 2.03
CA HIS A 177 -8.82 -15.92 1.79
C HIS A 177 -9.03 -14.41 1.63
N SER A 178 -8.07 -13.58 2.03
CA SER A 178 -8.20 -12.10 1.97
C SER A 178 -8.58 -11.59 0.58
N SER A 179 -8.13 -12.26 -0.49
CA SER A 179 -8.46 -11.93 -1.88
C SER A 179 -9.96 -11.96 -2.20
N THR A 180 -10.80 -12.67 -1.43
CA THR A 180 -12.25 -12.75 -1.66
C THR A 180 -13.05 -11.84 -0.74
N LEU A 181 -12.38 -11.09 0.15
CA LEU A 181 -13.05 -10.22 1.12
C LEU A 181 -13.89 -9.12 0.46
N HIS A 182 -13.49 -8.64 -0.72
CA HIS A 182 -14.17 -7.54 -1.42
C HIS A 182 -15.55 -7.93 -1.97
N GLY A 183 -15.69 -9.11 -2.58
CA GLY A 183 -16.99 -9.63 -3.07
C GLY A 183 -17.99 -9.87 -1.94
N LEU A 184 -17.51 -9.90 -0.70
CA LEU A 184 -18.28 -10.07 0.52
C LEU A 184 -18.62 -8.74 1.20
N ARG A 185 -18.10 -7.59 0.75
CA ARG A 185 -18.42 -6.27 1.36
C ARG A 185 -19.91 -5.92 1.26
N LYS A 186 -20.63 -6.41 0.25
CA LYS A 186 -22.07 -6.15 0.09
C LYS A 186 -22.93 -7.17 0.84
N SER A 187 -22.65 -8.46 0.69
CA SER A 187 -23.43 -9.54 1.32
C SER A 187 -23.02 -9.83 2.77
N THR A 188 -21.74 -9.83 3.12
CA THR A 188 -21.29 -10.21 4.47
C THR A 188 -21.56 -9.15 5.52
N PHE A 189 -21.56 -7.85 5.22
CA PHE A 189 -21.89 -6.86 6.26
C PHE A 189 -23.40 -6.72 6.50
N GLU A 190 -24.22 -7.02 5.48
CA GLU A 190 -25.67 -7.20 5.64
C GLU A 190 -25.97 -8.52 6.40
N ASP A 191 -25.27 -9.61 6.08
CA ASP A 191 -25.41 -10.94 6.71
C ASP A 191 -24.80 -11.03 8.13
N LEU A 192 -23.79 -10.23 8.45
CA LEU A 192 -23.26 -10.09 9.83
C LEU A 192 -24.29 -9.45 10.78
N GLY A 193 -25.44 -9.02 10.24
CA GLY A 193 -26.63 -8.62 10.96
C GLY A 193 -27.63 -9.76 11.24
N HIS A 194 -27.44 -10.97 10.71
CA HIS A 194 -28.28 -12.12 11.04
C HIS A 194 -27.93 -12.66 12.43
N LYS A 195 -28.97 -13.05 13.19
CA LYS A 195 -28.88 -13.53 14.59
C LYS A 195 -27.93 -14.71 14.79
N ASP A 196 -27.54 -15.41 13.73
CA ASP A 196 -26.73 -16.64 13.77
C ASP A 196 -25.20 -16.41 13.66
N MET A 197 -24.70 -15.16 13.53
CA MET A 197 -23.25 -14.84 13.43
C MET A 197 -22.76 -13.83 14.48
N GLN A 198 -23.25 -13.90 15.71
CA GLN A 198 -22.62 -13.17 16.82
C GLN A 198 -21.31 -13.88 17.20
N GLY A 199 -20.16 -13.23 16.95
CA GLY A 199 -18.85 -13.79 17.25
C GLY A 199 -17.68 -12.99 16.69
N THR A 200 -16.48 -13.47 17.00
CA THR A 200 -15.22 -12.83 16.60
C THR A 200 -14.89 -13.15 15.14
N THR A 201 -14.53 -12.13 14.35
CA THR A 201 -13.85 -12.35 13.07
C THR A 201 -12.36 -12.42 13.32
N LEU A 202 -11.77 -13.58 13.07
CA LEU A 202 -10.34 -13.81 13.21
C LEU A 202 -9.62 -13.54 11.88
N VAL A 203 -8.63 -12.66 11.87
CA VAL A 203 -7.74 -12.42 10.73
C VAL A 203 -6.37 -13.02 11.03
N ILE A 204 -5.81 -13.80 10.10
CA ILE A 204 -4.51 -14.48 10.26
C ILE A 204 -3.54 -14.00 9.17
N GLY A 205 -2.45 -13.34 9.57
CA GLY A 205 -1.35 -12.95 8.68
C GLY A 205 -0.81 -11.54 8.95
N GLY A 206 0.50 -11.39 9.20
CA GLY A 206 1.12 -10.13 9.64
C GLY A 206 1.76 -9.27 8.55
N SER A 207 1.10 -9.06 7.42
CA SER A 207 1.62 -8.18 6.34
C SER A 207 0.50 -7.32 5.75
N MET A 208 0.76 -6.67 4.60
CA MET A 208 -0.14 -5.69 3.96
C MET A 208 -1.61 -6.16 3.96
N SER A 209 -1.89 -7.34 3.38
CA SER A 209 -3.27 -7.86 3.29
C SER A 209 -3.92 -8.17 4.64
N GLY A 210 -3.15 -8.48 5.69
CA GLY A 210 -3.71 -8.77 7.02
C GLY A 210 -4.16 -7.49 7.72
N VAL A 211 -3.33 -6.46 7.64
CA VAL A 211 -3.64 -5.11 8.12
C VAL A 211 -4.83 -4.51 7.39
N GLU A 212 -4.87 -4.61 6.06
CA GLU A 212 -6.00 -4.15 5.24
C GLU A 212 -7.27 -4.96 5.52
N ALA A 213 -7.18 -6.30 5.63
CA ALA A 213 -8.34 -7.15 5.91
C ALA A 213 -8.93 -6.86 7.30
N ALA A 214 -8.09 -6.76 8.34
CA ALA A 214 -8.54 -6.44 9.68
C ALA A 214 -9.22 -5.06 9.74
N SER A 215 -8.63 -4.05 9.10
CA SER A 215 -9.21 -2.70 9.02
C SER A 215 -10.52 -2.68 8.23
N ALA A 216 -10.61 -3.41 7.12
CA ALA A 216 -11.82 -3.49 6.31
C ALA A 216 -12.98 -4.17 7.07
N VAL A 217 -12.70 -5.22 7.82
CA VAL A 217 -13.70 -5.87 8.68
C VAL A 217 -14.15 -4.91 9.78
N ALA A 218 -13.22 -4.24 10.46
CA ALA A 218 -13.53 -3.28 11.52
C ALA A 218 -14.38 -2.11 11.00
N LEU A 219 -14.04 -1.55 9.83
CA LEU A 219 -14.80 -0.49 9.18
C LEU A 219 -16.21 -0.94 8.79
N GLY A 220 -16.36 -2.15 8.24
CA GLY A 220 -17.67 -2.69 7.87
C GLY A 220 -18.56 -2.96 9.09
N GLN A 221 -17.99 -3.45 10.18
CA GLN A 221 -18.70 -3.61 11.46
C GLN A 221 -19.13 -2.24 12.03
N SER A 222 -18.21 -1.27 12.08
CA SER A 222 -18.50 0.10 12.54
C SER A 222 -19.61 0.77 11.71
N SER A 223 -19.54 0.66 10.38
CA SER A 223 -20.57 1.19 9.47
C SER A 223 -21.93 0.55 9.69
N SER A 224 -21.97 -0.78 9.88
CA SER A 224 -23.21 -1.53 10.10
C SER A 224 -23.86 -1.22 11.44
N LEU A 225 -23.05 -1.03 12.49
CA LEU A 225 -23.51 -0.60 13.82
C LEU A 225 -24.20 0.77 13.75
N LEU A 226 -23.53 1.74 13.14
CA LEU A 226 -24.05 3.11 12.99
C LEU A 226 -25.30 3.17 12.12
N ALA A 227 -25.49 2.20 11.22
CA ALA A 227 -26.71 2.09 10.42
C ALA A 227 -27.93 1.61 11.21
N LYS A 228 -27.80 0.93 12.37
CA LYS A 228 -28.94 0.33 13.08
C LYS A 228 -29.47 1.13 14.27
N ASN A 229 -28.84 2.25 14.66
CA ASN A 229 -29.13 3.04 15.87
C ASN A 229 -29.12 2.23 17.19
N ASP A 230 -28.67 0.98 17.15
CA ASP A 230 -28.57 0.07 18.27
C ASP A 230 -27.09 -0.09 18.61
N ILE A 231 -26.59 0.85 19.42
CA ILE A 231 -25.22 0.80 19.96
C ILE A 231 -25.16 -0.21 21.13
N SER A 232 -26.26 -0.90 21.44
CA SER A 232 -26.26 -2.00 22.39
C SER A 232 -25.42 -3.16 21.84
N VAL A 233 -24.13 -3.11 22.19
CA VAL A 233 -23.11 -4.16 22.16
C VAL A 233 -23.36 -5.26 21.11
N ILE A 234 -23.09 -4.97 19.84
CA ILE A 234 -22.73 -6.07 18.94
C ILE A 234 -21.36 -6.56 19.42
N ASN A 235 -21.33 -7.75 19.98
CA ASN A 235 -20.16 -8.41 20.56
C ASN A 235 -19.13 -8.88 19.51
N ASN A 236 -19.24 -8.39 18.26
CA ASN A 236 -18.39 -8.80 17.15
C ASN A 236 -17.09 -8.02 17.23
N LYS A 237 -16.04 -8.70 17.70
CA LYS A 237 -14.68 -8.17 17.76
C LYS A 237 -13.90 -8.61 16.53
N VAL A 238 -12.93 -7.80 16.10
CA VAL A 238 -11.90 -8.24 15.18
C VAL A 238 -10.70 -8.67 16.00
N HIS A 239 -10.26 -9.92 15.85
CA HIS A 239 -9.00 -10.38 16.41
C HIS A 239 -8.02 -10.60 15.27
N HIS A 240 -6.87 -9.94 15.31
CA HIS A 240 -5.83 -10.08 14.30
C HIS A 240 -4.61 -10.79 14.89
N ILE A 241 -4.32 -11.99 14.39
CA ILE A 241 -3.12 -12.75 14.75
C ILE A 241 -2.05 -12.57 13.68
N HIS A 242 -0.86 -12.15 14.11
CA HIS A 242 0.31 -11.98 13.26
C HIS A 242 1.51 -12.73 13.83
N SER A 243 2.33 -13.35 12.99
CA SER A 243 3.41 -14.25 13.47
C SER A 243 4.73 -13.55 13.82
N ARG A 244 4.82 -12.23 13.59
CA ARG A 244 6.02 -11.41 13.79
C ARG A 244 5.60 -9.96 14.03
N PRO A 245 6.41 -9.13 14.71
CA PRO A 245 6.09 -7.72 14.88
C PRO A 245 6.19 -6.98 13.53
N PHE A 246 5.51 -5.83 13.41
CA PHE A 246 5.62 -4.97 12.23
C PHE A 246 5.30 -3.51 12.56
N TRP A 247 5.76 -2.59 11.71
CA TRP A 247 5.36 -1.19 11.72
C TRP A 247 4.12 -0.99 10.84
N ALA A 248 3.05 -0.45 11.42
CA ALA A 248 1.86 -0.04 10.68
C ALA A 248 2.03 1.40 10.18
N LEU A 249 2.40 1.56 8.90
CA LEU A 249 2.66 2.87 8.30
C LEU A 249 1.39 3.46 7.66
N PRO A 250 1.06 4.73 7.95
CA PRO A 250 0.10 5.46 7.13
C PRO A 250 0.69 5.77 5.75
N THR A 251 -0.18 6.11 4.80
CA THR A 251 0.22 6.41 3.42
C THR A 251 0.94 7.77 3.29
N TYR A 252 0.81 8.64 4.28
CA TYR A 252 1.51 9.92 4.36
C TYR A 252 2.43 9.96 5.59
N LEU A 253 3.68 10.35 5.39
CA LEU A 253 4.71 10.41 6.42
C LEU A 253 5.24 11.85 6.57
N PRO A 254 5.52 12.31 7.80
CA PRO A 254 6.12 13.62 8.01
C PRO A 254 7.59 13.57 7.57
N LEU A 255 7.99 14.49 6.69
CA LEU A 255 9.37 14.61 6.20
C LEU A 255 9.69 16.07 5.85
N GLY A 256 10.94 16.48 6.01
CA GLY A 256 11.45 17.80 5.63
C GLY A 256 12.52 18.28 6.59
N PRO A 257 13.31 19.32 6.23
CA PRO A 257 14.18 20.01 7.18
C PRO A 257 13.33 20.55 8.35
N GLU A 258 13.93 20.69 9.54
CA GLU A 258 13.21 21.15 10.73
C GLU A 258 12.42 22.44 10.48
N ASP A 259 12.94 23.32 9.63
CA ASP A 259 12.32 24.61 9.30
C ASP A 259 11.11 24.51 8.37
N ASN A 260 11.04 23.51 7.48
CA ASN A 260 9.99 23.37 6.45
C ASN A 260 9.47 21.93 6.33
N PRO A 261 8.84 21.38 7.39
CA PRO A 261 8.31 20.02 7.35
C PRO A 261 7.04 19.95 6.48
N SER A 262 6.78 18.78 5.90
CA SER A 262 5.53 18.48 5.20
C SER A 262 5.13 17.02 5.37
N PHE A 263 3.86 16.69 5.11
CA PHE A 263 3.46 15.30 4.92
C PHE A 263 3.63 14.92 3.45
N LEU A 264 4.42 13.88 3.17
CA LEU A 264 4.64 13.37 1.83
C LEU A 264 4.08 11.95 1.70
N PRO A 265 3.66 11.53 0.49
CA PRO A 265 3.40 10.13 0.22
C PRO A 265 4.58 9.25 0.65
N LEU A 266 4.28 8.13 1.30
CA LEU A 266 5.24 7.18 1.88
C LEU A 266 6.41 6.88 0.94
N ASP A 267 6.12 6.56 -0.32
CA ASP A 267 7.11 6.17 -1.30
C ASP A 267 8.01 7.34 -1.70
N LEU A 268 7.47 8.55 -1.85
CA LEU A 268 8.28 9.73 -2.09
C LEU A 268 9.22 10.03 -0.91
N ALA A 269 8.74 9.83 0.32
CA ALA A 269 9.53 10.02 1.53
C ALA A 269 10.61 8.93 1.72
N MET A 270 10.30 7.67 1.40
CA MET A 270 11.20 6.54 1.62
C MET A 270 12.20 6.32 0.47
N TYR A 271 11.84 6.70 -0.75
CA TYR A 271 12.69 6.52 -1.94
C TYR A 271 13.53 7.74 -2.30
N ASP A 272 13.66 8.69 -1.38
CA ASP A 272 14.56 9.84 -1.53
C ASP A 272 16.03 9.39 -1.54
N LEU A 273 16.74 9.79 -2.60
CA LEU A 273 18.16 9.52 -2.81
C LEU A 273 19.03 10.16 -1.72
N GLY A 274 18.64 11.32 -1.18
CA GLY A 274 19.37 12.05 -0.14
C GLY A 274 19.44 11.31 1.19
N ARG A 275 18.66 10.23 1.35
CA ARG A 275 18.75 9.32 2.51
C ARG A 275 19.95 8.38 2.43
N ARG A 276 20.60 8.28 1.27
CA ARG A 276 21.77 7.43 1.08
C ARG A 276 23.03 8.16 1.52
N PRO A 277 24.03 7.45 2.05
CA PRO A 277 25.33 8.04 2.32
C PRO A 277 25.93 8.68 1.05
N PRO A 278 26.78 9.70 1.18
CA PRO A 278 27.48 10.28 0.04
C PRO A 278 28.24 9.22 -0.76
N GLY A 279 28.16 9.29 -2.08
CA GLY A 279 28.82 8.37 -3.02
C GLY A 279 27.85 7.63 -3.93
N PRO A 280 28.34 6.65 -4.71
CA PRO A 280 27.49 5.84 -5.59
C PRO A 280 26.46 5.06 -4.79
N ILE A 281 25.20 5.10 -5.25
CA ILE A 281 24.13 4.31 -4.68
C ILE A 281 24.06 2.98 -5.44
N GLU A 282 24.22 1.88 -4.72
CA GLU A 282 24.25 0.54 -5.32
C GLU A 282 23.27 -0.40 -4.60
N TYR A 283 22.88 -1.47 -5.30
CA TYR A 283 21.93 -2.45 -4.81
C TYR A 283 22.53 -3.29 -3.67
N ALA A 284 21.97 -3.15 -2.48
CA ALA A 284 22.33 -4.00 -1.34
C ALA A 284 21.57 -5.34 -1.38
N LEU A 285 22.28 -6.42 -1.69
CA LEU A 285 21.76 -7.79 -1.73
C LEU A 285 22.51 -8.70 -0.75
N GLY A 286 21.82 -9.17 0.28
CA GLY A 286 22.38 -10.06 1.30
C GLY A 286 21.47 -10.15 2.53
N PRO A 287 21.80 -11.04 3.49
CA PRO A 287 21.17 -11.02 4.81
C PRO A 287 21.30 -9.63 5.44
N ILE A 288 20.26 -9.16 6.13
CA ILE A 288 20.25 -7.84 6.74
C ILE A 288 21.09 -7.86 8.02
N PRO A 289 22.17 -7.07 8.12
CA PRO A 289 22.95 -6.99 9.36
C PRO A 289 22.13 -6.42 10.51
N GLU A 290 22.41 -6.89 11.72
CA GLU A 290 21.72 -6.47 12.94
C GLU A 290 21.77 -4.95 13.14
N GLU A 291 22.94 -4.32 12.95
CA GLU A 291 23.11 -2.86 13.05
C GLU A 291 22.19 -2.10 12.08
N LYS A 292 22.03 -2.61 10.85
CA LYS A 292 21.13 -2.03 9.85
C LYS A 292 19.66 -2.22 10.26
N ALA A 293 19.32 -3.35 10.86
CA ALA A 293 17.99 -3.60 11.40
C ALA A 293 17.68 -2.64 12.57
N VAL A 294 18.60 -2.47 13.53
CA VAL A 294 18.47 -1.49 14.63
C VAL A 294 18.26 -0.09 14.08
N LYS A 295 19.16 0.39 13.21
CA LYS A 295 19.09 1.73 12.64
C LYS A 295 17.75 1.98 11.93
N THR A 296 17.25 1.00 11.19
CA THR A 296 16.00 1.15 10.45
C THR A 296 14.77 1.12 11.38
N ASN A 297 14.76 0.26 12.40
CA ASN A 297 13.69 0.24 13.40
C ASN A 297 13.67 1.53 14.24
N SER A 298 14.82 2.04 14.67
CA SER A 298 14.92 3.33 15.36
C SER A 298 14.41 4.48 14.50
N TYR A 299 14.68 4.45 13.18
CA TYR A 299 14.13 5.44 12.27
C TYR A 299 12.59 5.36 12.18
N PHE A 300 12.01 4.16 12.08
CA PHE A 300 10.55 4.00 12.08
C PHE A 300 9.93 4.44 13.42
N GLN A 301 10.58 4.13 14.55
CA GLN A 301 10.17 4.60 15.86
C GLN A 301 10.15 6.14 15.92
N SER A 302 11.21 6.82 15.47
CA SER A 302 11.26 8.29 15.46
C SER A 302 10.22 8.91 14.54
N LEU A 303 9.91 8.25 13.42
CA LEU A 303 8.96 8.73 12.42
C LEU A 303 7.50 8.56 12.85
N LEU A 304 7.17 7.41 13.44
CA LEU A 304 5.79 7.05 13.77
C LEU A 304 5.39 7.47 15.19
N GLY A 305 6.36 7.55 16.10
CA GLY A 305 6.16 7.83 17.52
C GLY A 305 6.02 6.57 18.37
N ALA A 306 6.32 6.69 19.68
CA ALA A 306 6.40 5.56 20.61
C ALA A 306 5.10 4.75 20.77
N ASP A 307 3.93 5.36 20.53
CA ASP A 307 2.66 4.63 20.61
C ASP A 307 2.49 3.61 19.50
N TYR A 308 3.07 3.87 18.32
CA TYR A 308 2.97 2.95 17.18
C TYR A 308 3.70 1.63 17.42
N GLU A 309 4.64 1.61 18.36
CA GLU A 309 5.35 0.38 18.72
C GLU A 309 4.45 -0.67 19.39
N LYS A 310 3.32 -0.23 19.96
CA LYS A 310 2.41 -1.08 20.73
C LYS A 310 1.39 -1.78 19.84
N PHE A 311 0.97 -1.14 18.74
CA PHE A 311 -0.17 -1.60 17.93
C PHE A 311 0.09 -2.88 17.12
N ALA A 312 1.36 -3.25 16.97
CA ALA A 312 1.78 -4.47 16.27
C ALA A 312 3.03 -5.10 16.92
N HIS A 313 3.15 -4.96 18.24
CA HIS A 313 4.13 -5.66 19.10
C HIS A 313 5.62 -5.37 18.82
N MET A 314 5.97 -4.23 18.19
CA MET A 314 7.37 -3.80 18.02
C MET A 314 8.06 -3.49 19.36
N SER A 315 7.32 -3.02 20.37
CA SER A 315 7.82 -2.67 21.72
C SER A 315 7.94 -3.86 22.69
N THR A 316 7.47 -5.05 22.30
CA THR A 316 7.60 -6.21 23.21
C THR A 316 9.07 -6.49 23.44
N GLY A 317 9.47 -6.86 24.67
CA GLY A 317 10.86 -7.08 25.10
C GLY A 317 11.56 -8.23 24.38
N GLN A 318 11.64 -8.14 23.06
CA GLN A 318 12.26 -9.09 22.18
C GLN A 318 13.74 -9.15 22.52
N THR A 319 14.19 -10.34 22.90
CA THR A 319 15.60 -10.59 23.19
C THR A 319 16.45 -10.63 21.90
N LYS A 320 15.82 -10.57 20.72
CA LYS A 320 16.48 -10.69 19.41
C LYS A 320 16.05 -9.57 18.49
N ILE A 321 17.02 -8.87 17.91
CA ILE A 321 16.80 -7.82 16.91
C ILE A 321 16.39 -8.47 15.59
N GLN A 322 15.33 -7.94 14.96
CA GLN A 322 14.79 -8.42 13.69
C GLN A 322 14.78 -7.31 12.65
N PRO A 323 14.94 -7.63 11.35
CA PRO A 323 14.73 -6.68 10.27
C PRO A 323 13.33 -6.06 10.33
N PRO A 324 13.18 -4.78 9.97
CA PRO A 324 11.87 -4.12 10.00
C PRO A 324 10.90 -4.82 9.05
N TRP A 325 9.73 -5.12 9.58
CA TRP A 325 8.58 -5.54 8.78
C TRP A 325 7.58 -4.40 8.73
N VAL A 326 6.99 -4.16 7.57
CA VAL A 326 6.08 -3.04 7.35
C VAL A 326 4.74 -3.53 6.82
N ALA A 327 3.69 -2.87 7.27
CA ALA A 327 2.36 -2.97 6.70
C ALA A 327 1.80 -1.56 6.51
N ILE A 328 1.24 -1.28 5.35
CA ILE A 328 0.73 0.03 4.97
C ILE A 328 -0.78 0.01 5.18
N GLY A 329 -1.30 1.00 5.88
CA GLY A 329 -2.72 1.12 6.15
C GLY A 329 -3.00 2.32 7.04
N ASN A 330 -3.94 3.16 6.63
CA ASN A 330 -4.27 4.38 7.36
C ASN A 330 -5.00 4.09 8.68
N ASP A 331 -5.82 3.04 8.73
CA ASP A 331 -6.81 2.91 9.82
C ASP A 331 -6.44 1.89 10.89
N TYR A 332 -5.53 0.97 10.57
CA TYR A 332 -5.24 -0.19 11.42
C TYR A 332 -4.78 0.20 12.82
N ALA A 333 -3.75 1.06 12.91
CA ALA A 333 -3.22 1.52 14.18
C ALA A 333 -4.29 2.22 15.02
N GLU A 334 -5.17 2.98 14.36
CA GLU A 334 -6.26 3.71 15.01
C GLU A 334 -7.39 2.78 15.49
N PHE A 335 -7.69 1.71 14.75
CA PHE A 335 -8.63 0.67 15.19
C PHE A 335 -8.10 -0.17 16.34
N VAL A 336 -6.78 -0.46 16.35
CA VAL A 336 -6.14 -1.13 17.48
C VAL A 336 -6.16 -0.22 18.71
N ARG A 337 -5.81 1.05 18.54
CA ARG A 337 -5.87 2.06 19.61
C ARG A 337 -7.28 2.21 20.19
N ALA A 338 -8.31 2.20 19.34
CA ALA A 338 -9.71 2.25 19.77
C ALA A 338 -10.24 0.93 20.37
N GLY A 339 -9.44 -0.15 20.38
CA GLY A 339 -9.85 -1.47 20.87
C GLY A 339 -10.82 -2.24 19.97
N THR A 340 -11.11 -1.73 18.76
CA THR A 340 -11.95 -2.42 17.78
C THR A 340 -11.23 -3.64 17.19
N ILE A 341 -9.92 -3.51 16.98
CA ILE A 341 -9.04 -4.63 16.62
C ILE A 341 -8.22 -5.02 17.84
N THR A 342 -8.35 -6.27 18.28
CA THR A 342 -7.42 -6.88 19.22
C THR A 342 -6.29 -7.53 18.43
N ALA A 343 -5.07 -7.00 18.53
CA ALA A 343 -3.89 -7.57 17.90
C ALA A 343 -3.21 -8.57 18.85
N SER A 344 -2.71 -9.69 18.33
CA SER A 344 -1.89 -10.65 19.09
C SER A 344 -0.76 -11.20 18.23
N MET A 345 0.42 -11.32 18.83
CA MET A 345 1.57 -11.94 18.18
C MET A 345 1.60 -13.45 18.45
N GLY A 346 1.54 -14.26 17.40
CA GLY A 346 1.57 -15.71 17.53
C GLY A 346 1.26 -16.46 16.23
N ARG A 347 1.20 -17.79 16.31
CA ARG A 347 0.83 -18.68 15.20
C ARG A 347 -0.34 -19.55 15.60
N VAL A 348 -1.37 -19.59 14.76
CA VAL A 348 -2.52 -20.48 14.95
C VAL A 348 -2.06 -21.94 14.80
N ILE A 349 -2.43 -22.78 15.77
CA ILE A 349 -1.99 -24.19 15.84
C ILE A 349 -3.15 -25.18 15.69
N SER A 350 -4.37 -24.81 16.04
CA SER A 350 -5.56 -25.65 15.84
C SER A 350 -6.85 -24.85 15.83
N VAL A 351 -7.84 -25.39 15.12
CA VAL A 351 -9.22 -24.90 15.10
C VAL A 351 -10.12 -26.03 15.60
N HIS A 352 -10.93 -25.77 16.61
CA HIS A 352 -11.93 -26.72 17.10
C HIS A 352 -13.31 -26.19 16.74
N ALA A 353 -13.89 -26.76 15.67
CA ALA A 353 -15.21 -26.38 15.18
C ALA A 353 -16.32 -26.88 16.13
N GLY A 354 -17.26 -25.98 16.46
CA GLY A 354 -18.55 -26.29 17.08
C GLY A 354 -19.70 -26.07 16.10
N THR A 355 -20.92 -25.89 16.60
CA THR A 355 -22.11 -25.58 15.79
C THR A 355 -22.09 -24.10 15.36
N GLY A 356 -21.49 -23.81 14.20
CA GLY A 356 -21.45 -22.46 13.61
C GLY A 356 -20.36 -21.52 14.16
N LEU A 357 -19.81 -21.81 15.34
CA LEU A 357 -18.68 -21.10 15.95
C LEU A 357 -17.50 -22.05 16.17
N ALA A 358 -16.30 -21.52 16.26
CA ALA A 358 -15.08 -22.27 16.58
C ALA A 358 -14.35 -21.69 17.79
N SER A 359 -13.57 -22.54 18.47
CA SER A 359 -12.48 -22.08 19.33
C SER A 359 -11.15 -22.25 18.58
N VAL A 360 -10.29 -21.24 18.64
CA VAL A 360 -9.02 -21.23 17.90
C VAL A 360 -7.86 -21.09 18.87
N LYS A 361 -6.92 -22.03 18.82
CA LYS A 361 -5.70 -21.97 19.63
C LYS A 361 -4.55 -21.37 18.84
N TYR A 362 -3.79 -20.51 19.48
CA TYR A 362 -2.55 -19.97 18.93
C TYR A 362 -1.43 -20.02 19.96
N ALA A 363 -0.20 -20.21 19.48
CA ALA A 363 1.02 -20.20 20.26
C ALA A 363 1.69 -18.83 20.15
N GLU A 364 2.00 -18.22 21.29
CA GLU A 364 2.78 -16.99 21.42
C GLU A 364 4.28 -17.29 21.25
N PRO A 365 5.14 -16.28 20.97
CA PRO A 365 6.57 -16.49 20.79
C PRO A 365 7.30 -17.08 22.00
N ASN A 366 6.76 -16.92 23.21
CA ASN A 366 7.27 -17.53 24.43
C ASN A 366 6.87 -19.00 24.61
N GLY A 367 6.05 -19.55 23.70
CA GLY A 367 5.53 -20.91 23.75
C GLY A 367 4.18 -21.06 24.46
N ASP A 368 3.65 -19.99 25.07
CA ASP A 368 2.34 -20.03 25.72
C ASP A 368 1.23 -20.24 24.69
N VAL A 369 0.26 -21.08 25.03
CA VAL A 369 -0.92 -21.33 24.19
C VAL A 369 -2.10 -20.54 24.73
N LYS A 370 -2.71 -19.74 23.87
CA LYS A 370 -3.93 -18.98 24.13
C LYS A 370 -5.07 -19.53 23.28
N THR A 371 -6.30 -19.30 23.73
CA THR A 371 -7.51 -19.72 23.02
C THR A 371 -8.42 -18.51 22.80
N ILE A 372 -8.93 -18.37 21.57
CA ILE A 372 -9.96 -17.41 21.21
C ILE A 372 -11.26 -18.19 21.05
N GLU A 373 -12.24 -17.87 21.88
CA GLU A 373 -13.57 -18.49 21.86
C GLU A 373 -14.52 -17.73 20.91
N ASN A 374 -15.59 -18.40 20.50
CA ASN A 374 -16.69 -17.82 19.71
C ASN A 374 -16.22 -17.19 18.38
N VAL A 375 -15.30 -17.84 17.67
CA VAL A 375 -14.85 -17.40 16.33
C VAL A 375 -15.92 -17.75 15.30
N ALA A 376 -16.49 -16.73 14.67
CA ALA A 376 -17.55 -16.89 13.67
C ALA A 376 -17.01 -17.01 12.24
N LYS A 377 -15.91 -16.32 11.93
CA LYS A 377 -15.25 -16.36 10.62
C LYS A 377 -13.74 -16.27 10.75
N ILE A 378 -13.02 -16.89 9.81
CA ILE A 378 -11.57 -16.80 9.69
C ILE A 378 -11.21 -16.21 8.33
N VAL A 379 -10.46 -15.11 8.33
CA VAL A 379 -9.88 -14.49 7.13
C VAL A 379 -8.39 -14.83 7.07
N MET A 380 -8.03 -15.68 6.13
CA MET A 380 -6.65 -16.07 5.84
C MET A 380 -6.00 -14.98 4.97
N ALA A 381 -5.20 -14.12 5.60
CA ALA A 381 -4.35 -13.15 4.94
C ALA A 381 -2.91 -13.68 4.80
N THR A 382 -2.80 -14.95 4.42
CA THR A 382 -1.56 -15.73 4.40
C THR A 382 -0.80 -15.65 3.07
N GLY A 383 -1.26 -14.81 2.14
CA GLY A 383 -0.53 -14.44 0.93
C GLY A 383 -0.64 -15.47 -0.18
N PHE A 384 0.33 -15.44 -1.09
CA PHE A 384 0.36 -16.27 -2.29
C PHE A 384 1.73 -16.91 -2.50
N THR A 385 1.77 -18.07 -3.15
CA THR A 385 2.99 -18.77 -3.55
C THR A 385 3.32 -18.57 -5.04
N PRO A 386 4.61 -18.54 -5.41
CA PRO A 386 5.05 -18.34 -6.80
C PRO A 386 5.11 -19.64 -7.62
N PHE A 387 5.02 -20.80 -6.98
CA PHE A 387 5.39 -22.10 -7.59
C PHE A 387 4.58 -22.43 -8.85
N LYS A 388 3.27 -22.18 -8.84
CA LYS A 388 2.39 -22.42 -9.99
C LYS A 388 2.75 -21.58 -11.22
N ALA A 389 3.32 -20.40 -11.04
CA ALA A 389 3.79 -19.57 -12.16
C ALA A 389 5.06 -20.12 -12.82
N LEU A 390 5.78 -21.02 -12.15
CA LEU A 390 7.02 -21.63 -12.66
C LEU A 390 6.79 -23.02 -13.26
N SER A 391 5.58 -23.59 -13.15
CA SER A 391 5.29 -24.95 -13.60
C SER A 391 5.36 -25.12 -15.12
N LEU A 392 5.40 -24.02 -15.88
CA LEU A 392 5.60 -24.02 -17.33
C LEU A 392 7.04 -24.33 -17.73
N LEU A 393 8.01 -24.18 -16.81
CA LEU A 393 9.42 -24.42 -17.07
C LEU A 393 9.77 -25.90 -16.87
N PRO A 394 10.59 -26.51 -17.75
CA PRO A 394 11.08 -27.88 -17.60
C PRO A 394 11.91 -28.08 -16.32
N GLU A 395 11.93 -29.32 -15.82
CA GLU A 395 12.74 -29.70 -14.66
C GLU A 395 14.23 -29.39 -14.85
N GLU A 396 14.78 -29.62 -16.05
CA GLU A 396 16.18 -29.28 -16.36
C GLU A 396 16.45 -27.77 -16.23
N VAL A 397 15.50 -26.94 -16.67
CA VAL A 397 15.60 -25.49 -16.56
C VAL A 397 15.50 -25.08 -15.09
N LEU A 398 14.48 -25.57 -14.37
CA LEU A 398 14.30 -25.30 -12.94
C LEU A 398 15.52 -25.70 -12.11
N SER A 399 16.15 -26.83 -12.43
CA SER A 399 17.39 -27.27 -11.80
C SER A 399 18.53 -26.26 -12.01
N LYS A 400 18.71 -25.74 -13.23
CA LYS A 400 19.73 -24.73 -13.54
C LYS A 400 19.47 -23.39 -12.85
N LEU A 401 18.20 -23.06 -12.60
CA LEU A 401 17.79 -21.87 -11.85
C LEU A 401 17.88 -22.08 -10.32
N GLU A 402 18.34 -23.25 -9.85
CA GLU A 402 18.37 -23.64 -8.45
C GLU A 402 17.00 -23.49 -7.77
N TYR A 403 15.94 -23.95 -8.44
CA TYR A 403 14.56 -23.83 -7.99
C TYR A 403 14.34 -24.47 -6.61
N SER A 404 13.63 -23.75 -5.72
CA SER A 404 13.14 -24.27 -4.44
C SER A 404 11.61 -24.34 -4.43
N ALA A 405 11.07 -25.54 -4.24
CA ALA A 405 9.64 -25.77 -4.08
C ALA A 405 9.09 -25.45 -2.68
N THR A 406 9.97 -25.09 -1.73
CA THR A 406 9.61 -24.87 -0.32
C THR A 406 9.92 -23.47 0.17
N ASP A 407 10.71 -22.70 -0.58
CA ASP A 407 11.08 -21.33 -0.22
C ASP A 407 10.38 -20.32 -1.15
N PRO A 408 9.18 -19.82 -0.77
CA PRO A 408 8.48 -18.81 -1.55
C PRO A 408 9.07 -17.40 -1.37
N PHE A 409 10.16 -17.22 -0.62
CA PHE A 409 10.86 -15.94 -0.49
C PHE A 409 11.96 -15.79 -1.54
N SER A 410 12.69 -16.87 -1.84
CA SER A 410 13.69 -16.91 -2.91
C SER A 410 13.57 -18.24 -3.68
N PRO A 411 12.53 -18.36 -4.55
CA PRO A 411 12.25 -19.62 -5.25
C PRO A 411 13.28 -19.92 -6.33
N LEU A 412 13.97 -18.91 -6.86
CA LEU A 412 14.99 -19.03 -7.92
C LEU A 412 16.26 -18.27 -7.52
N ILE A 413 17.41 -18.68 -8.06
CA ILE A 413 18.66 -17.93 -8.02
C ILE A 413 18.95 -17.34 -9.38
N LEU A 414 18.78 -16.03 -9.47
CA LEU A 414 18.93 -15.23 -10.68
C LEU A 414 20.00 -14.16 -10.49
N ASP A 415 20.63 -13.78 -11.59
CA ASP A 415 21.55 -12.67 -11.72
C ASP A 415 20.82 -11.34 -11.95
N LYS A 416 21.57 -10.25 -11.90
CA LYS A 416 21.19 -8.90 -12.35
C LYS A 416 19.84 -8.44 -11.79
N GLY A 417 19.72 -8.42 -10.46
CA GLY A 417 18.50 -7.96 -9.79
C GLY A 417 17.27 -8.84 -10.09
N GLY A 418 17.48 -10.15 -10.28
CA GLY A 418 16.39 -11.10 -10.50
C GLY A 418 15.91 -11.19 -11.95
N THR A 419 16.76 -10.92 -12.92
CA THR A 419 16.36 -10.70 -14.33
C THR A 419 16.73 -11.84 -15.27
N VAL A 420 17.87 -12.48 -15.04
CA VAL A 420 18.40 -13.50 -15.97
C VAL A 420 19.18 -14.53 -15.18
N ARG A 421 19.51 -15.65 -15.79
CA ARG A 421 20.55 -16.57 -15.31
C ARG A 421 21.70 -16.54 -16.30
N SER A 422 22.92 -16.26 -15.86
CA SER A 422 24.05 -16.06 -16.80
C SER A 422 24.36 -17.27 -17.68
N GLU A 423 24.11 -18.48 -17.16
CA GLU A 423 24.25 -19.75 -17.88
C GLU A 423 23.09 -20.03 -18.87
N MET A 424 22.05 -19.20 -18.86
CA MET A 424 20.88 -19.30 -19.73
C MET A 424 20.42 -17.88 -20.15
N PRO A 425 21.23 -17.16 -20.93
CA PRO A 425 20.95 -15.77 -21.29
C PRO A 425 19.70 -15.62 -22.16
N ASP A 426 19.22 -16.71 -22.76
CA ASP A 426 18.02 -16.76 -23.60
C ASP A 426 16.69 -16.81 -22.82
N LEU A 427 16.74 -16.90 -21.49
CA LEU A 427 15.57 -16.88 -20.60
C LEU A 427 15.63 -15.66 -19.66
N GLY A 428 14.68 -14.74 -19.81
CA GLY A 428 14.53 -13.56 -18.98
C GLY A 428 13.37 -13.66 -17.98
N PHE A 429 13.46 -12.88 -16.91
CA PHE A 429 12.43 -12.69 -15.88
C PHE A 429 12.19 -11.21 -15.70
N VAL A 430 10.93 -10.76 -15.82
CA VAL A 430 10.57 -9.36 -15.59
C VAL A 430 9.43 -9.32 -14.58
N GLY A 431 9.62 -8.58 -13.49
CA GLY A 431 8.62 -8.46 -12.42
C GLY A 431 8.38 -9.73 -11.61
N PHE A 432 9.22 -10.76 -11.76
CA PHE A 432 9.10 -12.01 -11.01
C PHE A 432 9.73 -11.89 -9.61
N TYR A 433 9.16 -11.02 -8.77
CA TYR A 433 9.58 -10.82 -7.39
C TYR A 433 8.44 -10.36 -6.50
N ARG A 434 8.64 -10.45 -5.18
CA ARG A 434 7.70 -9.94 -4.19
C ARG A 434 7.91 -8.44 -3.98
N GLY A 435 7.16 -7.59 -4.68
CA GLY A 435 7.20 -6.13 -4.50
C GLY A 435 6.44 -5.36 -5.59
N PRO A 436 6.09 -4.08 -5.34
CA PRO A 436 5.35 -3.23 -6.27
C PRO A 436 6.26 -2.34 -7.17
N TYR A 437 7.40 -2.85 -7.67
CA TYR A 437 8.46 -2.00 -8.25
C TYR A 437 8.37 -1.81 -9.78
N TRP A 438 7.43 -0.99 -10.25
CA TRP A 438 7.21 -0.79 -11.70
C TRP A 438 8.45 -0.28 -12.44
N GLY A 439 9.18 0.67 -11.85
CA GLY A 439 10.46 1.15 -12.39
C GLY A 439 11.49 0.03 -12.56
N ILE A 440 11.52 -0.95 -11.64
CA ILE A 440 12.40 -2.11 -11.77
C ILE A 440 11.96 -3.01 -12.91
N MET A 441 10.66 -3.25 -13.10
CA MET A 441 10.17 -4.02 -14.26
C MET A 441 10.64 -3.41 -15.58
N GLU A 442 10.56 -2.08 -15.68
CA GLU A 442 11.02 -1.35 -16.85
C GLU A 442 12.54 -1.46 -17.04
N MET A 443 13.32 -1.34 -15.96
CA MET A 443 14.78 -1.53 -16.01
C MET A 443 15.19 -2.95 -16.41
N GLN A 444 14.49 -3.97 -15.89
CA GLN A 444 14.71 -5.37 -16.26
C GLN A 444 14.44 -5.62 -17.74
N ALA A 445 13.35 -5.06 -18.28
CA ALA A 445 13.03 -5.14 -19.71
C ALA A 445 14.12 -4.48 -20.58
N ARG A 446 14.61 -3.29 -20.18
CA ARG A 446 15.69 -2.59 -20.88
C ARG A 446 17.02 -3.36 -20.83
N PHE A 447 17.31 -4.00 -19.70
CA PHE A 447 18.49 -4.86 -19.55
C PHE A 447 18.42 -6.06 -20.51
N LEU A 448 17.29 -6.77 -20.58
CA LEU A 448 17.12 -7.89 -21.51
C LEU A 448 17.26 -7.46 -22.97
N GLY A 449 16.69 -6.31 -23.34
CA GLY A 449 16.85 -5.75 -24.69
C GLY A 449 18.31 -5.52 -25.06
N ASN A 450 19.11 -4.91 -24.16
CA ASN A 450 20.54 -4.70 -24.38
C ASN A 450 21.30 -6.03 -24.48
N LEU A 451 21.08 -6.93 -23.52
CA LEU A 451 21.71 -8.26 -23.49
C LEU A 451 21.52 -9.00 -24.82
N TRP A 452 20.29 -9.04 -25.33
CA TRP A 452 19.97 -9.77 -26.56
C TRP A 452 20.39 -9.04 -27.83
N SER A 453 20.55 -7.72 -27.79
CA SER A 453 21.18 -6.97 -28.89
C SER A 453 22.71 -7.12 -28.93
N GLY A 454 23.31 -7.75 -27.92
CA GLY A 454 24.75 -7.95 -27.80
C GLY A 454 25.52 -6.73 -27.28
N THR A 455 24.82 -5.75 -26.71
CA THR A 455 25.43 -4.52 -26.14
C THR A 455 25.86 -4.69 -24.68
N GLU A 456 25.36 -5.72 -24.00
CA GLU A 456 25.63 -5.99 -22.58
C GLU A 456 26.11 -7.44 -22.38
N THR A 457 26.93 -7.68 -21.35
CA THR A 457 27.40 -9.03 -20.99
C THR A 457 26.96 -9.41 -19.58
N VAL A 458 26.69 -10.69 -19.34
CA VAL A 458 26.29 -11.17 -18.01
C VAL A 458 27.52 -11.63 -17.24
N TYR A 459 27.96 -10.88 -16.23
CA TYR A 459 28.93 -11.37 -15.24
C TYR A 459 28.64 -10.87 -13.82
N THR A 460 28.10 -11.76 -12.97
CA THR A 460 27.70 -11.42 -11.59
C THR A 460 27.75 -12.60 -10.60
N GLU A 461 28.79 -13.44 -10.60
CA GLU A 461 28.87 -14.60 -9.67
C GLU A 461 28.64 -14.21 -8.18
N GLY A 462 28.99 -12.98 -7.79
CA GLY A 462 28.71 -12.44 -6.45
C GLY A 462 27.22 -12.34 -6.08
N GLN A 463 26.32 -11.99 -7.01
CA GLN A 463 24.89 -11.84 -6.70
C GLN A 463 24.22 -13.18 -6.42
N LYS A 464 24.55 -14.23 -7.21
CA LYS A 464 24.05 -15.59 -6.96
C LYS A 464 24.45 -16.08 -5.58
N GLN A 465 25.69 -15.83 -5.17
CA GLN A 465 26.16 -16.21 -3.83
C GLN A 465 25.45 -15.43 -2.71
N SER A 466 25.16 -14.14 -2.91
CA SER A 466 24.36 -13.37 -1.96
C SER A 466 22.93 -13.91 -1.82
N LEU A 467 22.27 -14.29 -2.91
CA LEU A 467 20.93 -14.91 -2.86
C LEU A 467 20.95 -16.27 -2.17
N ARG A 468 21.96 -17.12 -2.44
CA ARG A 468 22.15 -18.39 -1.71
C ARG A 468 22.33 -18.14 -0.22
N SER A 469 23.12 -17.14 0.16
CA SER A 469 23.32 -16.73 1.55
C SER A 469 22.01 -16.28 2.21
N ILE A 470 21.22 -15.45 1.52
CA ILE A 470 19.89 -15.01 1.99
C ILE A 470 18.95 -16.21 2.19
N ARG A 471 18.93 -17.13 1.22
CA ARG A 471 18.09 -18.34 1.24
C ARG A 471 18.53 -19.35 2.30
N ALA A 472 19.78 -19.33 2.75
CA ALA A 472 20.25 -20.11 3.89
C ALA A 472 20.04 -19.39 5.23
N ALA A 473 19.83 -18.07 5.22
CA ALA A 473 19.71 -17.27 6.43
C ALA A 473 18.39 -17.50 7.16
N ASP A 474 18.40 -17.24 8.46
CA ASP A 474 17.24 -17.32 9.35
C ASP A 474 16.10 -16.39 8.85
N PRO A 475 14.90 -16.91 8.55
CA PRO A 475 13.78 -16.13 8.02
C PRO A 475 13.22 -15.05 8.95
N ASP A 476 13.50 -15.14 10.25
CA ASP A 476 12.98 -14.23 11.27
C ASP A 476 14.06 -13.22 11.72
N LEU A 477 15.34 -13.61 11.69
CA LEU A 477 16.44 -12.77 12.20
C LEU A 477 17.25 -12.05 11.12
N ALA A 478 17.26 -12.56 9.89
CA ALA A 478 18.21 -12.10 8.88
C ALA A 478 17.58 -11.76 7.52
N ARG A 479 16.38 -12.27 7.23
CA ARG A 479 15.67 -11.93 5.99
C ARG A 479 14.79 -10.70 6.17
N GLY A 480 14.90 -9.76 5.23
CA GLY A 480 13.94 -8.65 5.13
C GLY A 480 12.57 -9.12 4.66
N GLN A 481 11.61 -8.20 4.62
CA GLN A 481 10.26 -8.49 4.14
C GLN A 481 10.20 -8.89 2.66
N PHE A 482 11.06 -8.30 1.85
CA PHE A 482 11.15 -8.53 0.42
C PHE A 482 12.57 -9.01 0.08
N PRO A 483 12.72 -10.05 -0.77
CA PRO A 483 14.03 -10.56 -1.18
C PRO A 483 14.86 -9.50 -1.91
N MET A 484 14.19 -8.56 -2.56
CA MET A 484 14.78 -7.44 -3.28
C MET A 484 14.25 -6.09 -2.75
N GLY A 485 14.32 -5.90 -1.43
CA GLY A 485 13.72 -4.74 -0.74
C GLY A 485 14.37 -3.38 -1.01
N ASP A 486 15.55 -3.33 -1.62
CA ASP A 486 16.29 -2.08 -1.87
C ASP A 486 15.96 -1.48 -3.25
N TYR A 487 14.75 -0.92 -3.38
CA TYR A 487 14.25 -0.31 -4.61
C TYR A 487 15.18 0.79 -5.17
N VAL A 488 15.62 1.73 -4.33
CA VAL A 488 16.49 2.85 -4.76
C VAL A 488 17.84 2.32 -5.24
N GLY A 489 18.45 1.39 -4.51
CA GLY A 489 19.70 0.75 -4.91
C GLY A 489 19.58 0.02 -6.23
N LEU A 490 18.46 -0.69 -6.46
CA LEU A 490 18.18 -1.34 -7.74
C LEU A 490 18.03 -0.34 -8.90
N MET A 491 17.21 0.71 -8.73
CA MET A 491 17.02 1.74 -9.76
C MET A 491 18.36 2.36 -10.18
N GLU A 492 19.19 2.73 -9.20
CA GLU A 492 20.50 3.35 -9.45
C GLU A 492 21.51 2.40 -10.06
N THR A 493 21.52 1.13 -9.63
CA THR A 493 22.41 0.10 -10.20
C THR A 493 22.07 -0.15 -11.65
N PHE A 494 20.79 -0.35 -11.97
CA PHE A 494 20.35 -0.52 -13.36
C PHE A 494 20.63 0.73 -14.19
N ALA A 495 20.35 1.93 -13.66
CA ALA A 495 20.61 3.16 -14.40
C ALA A 495 22.09 3.30 -14.77
N LYS A 496 22.99 3.03 -13.82
CA LYS A 496 24.45 3.03 -14.04
C LYS A 496 24.85 1.99 -15.10
N GLU A 497 24.39 0.75 -14.97
CA GLU A 497 24.73 -0.34 -15.90
C GLU A 497 24.20 -0.08 -17.32
N LEU A 498 23.01 0.50 -17.43
CA LEU A 498 22.36 0.82 -18.70
C LEU A 498 22.80 2.17 -19.29
N GLY A 499 23.69 2.91 -18.63
CA GLY A 499 24.11 4.25 -19.05
C GLY A 499 23.00 5.31 -19.03
N ILE A 500 21.97 5.13 -18.22
CA ILE A 500 20.81 6.02 -18.11
C ILE A 500 21.13 7.16 -17.15
N SER A 501 21.04 8.39 -17.66
CA SER A 501 21.14 9.59 -16.81
C SER A 501 19.80 9.92 -16.18
N ARG A 502 19.82 10.25 -14.89
CA ARG A 502 18.63 10.65 -14.14
C ARG A 502 18.34 12.14 -14.33
N ALA A 503 17.07 12.49 -14.55
CA ALA A 503 16.59 13.87 -14.56
C ALA A 503 16.63 14.52 -13.16
N THR A 504 16.97 15.81 -13.11
CA THR A 504 16.99 16.60 -11.87
C THR A 504 15.57 16.92 -11.38
N VAL A 505 15.41 16.95 -10.06
CA VAL A 505 14.20 17.46 -9.40
C VAL A 505 14.65 18.64 -8.54
N ASN A 506 14.03 19.81 -8.73
CA ASN A 506 14.42 21.07 -8.07
C ASN A 506 15.90 21.49 -8.26
N GLY A 507 16.52 21.11 -9.39
CA GLY A 507 17.90 21.48 -9.71
C GLY A 507 18.98 20.67 -9.01
N ASP A 508 18.61 19.76 -8.09
CA ASP A 508 19.53 18.84 -7.43
C ASP A 508 19.49 17.44 -8.05
N ASN A 509 20.66 16.84 -8.16
CA ASN A 509 20.84 15.45 -8.57
C ASN A 509 21.20 14.53 -7.42
N GLN A 510 21.50 14.99 -6.21
CA GLN A 510 21.85 14.13 -5.08
C GLN A 510 20.66 13.80 -4.18
N SER A 511 19.54 14.52 -4.29
CA SER A 511 18.32 14.29 -3.51
C SER A 511 17.07 14.08 -4.38
N GLY A 512 15.96 13.83 -3.70
CA GLY A 512 14.63 13.65 -4.26
C GLY A 512 14.32 12.18 -4.57
N PRO A 513 13.02 11.87 -4.73
CA PRO A 513 12.56 10.49 -4.86
C PRO A 513 12.99 9.85 -6.18
N ALA A 514 13.37 8.57 -6.12
CA ALA A 514 13.61 7.73 -7.28
C ALA A 514 12.27 7.30 -7.90
N VAL A 515 11.82 7.99 -8.95
CA VAL A 515 10.59 7.65 -9.69
C VAL A 515 10.91 7.31 -11.15
N PRO A 516 10.17 6.40 -11.82
CA PRO A 516 10.48 5.94 -13.17
C PRO A 516 10.66 7.07 -14.20
N ALA A 517 9.83 8.12 -14.14
CA ALA A 517 9.90 9.28 -15.05
C ALA A 517 11.24 10.05 -14.99
N ARG A 518 12.06 9.87 -13.94
CA ARG A 518 13.41 10.45 -13.89
C ARG A 518 14.43 9.66 -14.71
N TYR A 519 14.13 8.44 -15.14
CA TYR A 519 15.08 7.53 -15.77
C TYR A 519 14.67 7.23 -17.21
N GLN A 520 14.75 8.23 -18.08
CA GLN A 520 14.42 8.10 -19.49
C GLN A 520 15.61 7.59 -20.31
N THR A 521 15.33 6.95 -21.44
CA THR A 521 16.34 6.51 -22.43
C THR A 521 16.24 7.37 -23.69
N ASP A 522 17.37 7.80 -24.25
CA ASP A 522 17.40 8.48 -25.54
C ASP A 522 17.00 7.52 -26.68
N THR A 523 15.88 7.77 -27.37
CA THR A 523 15.51 7.02 -28.58
C THR A 523 14.95 7.95 -29.65
N SER A 524 15.46 7.84 -30.88
CA SER A 524 15.36 8.84 -31.96
C SER A 524 14.04 8.90 -32.73
N THR A 525 13.03 8.07 -32.42
CA THR A 525 11.81 7.92 -33.27
C THR A 525 10.48 8.16 -32.54
N VAL A 526 10.43 8.09 -31.20
CA VAL A 526 9.21 8.29 -30.37
C VAL A 526 9.38 9.45 -29.37
N GLN A 527 10.44 10.24 -29.56
CA GLN A 527 11.03 11.14 -28.58
C GLN A 527 10.05 12.23 -28.08
N SER A 528 9.31 12.90 -28.96
CA SER A 528 8.53 14.08 -28.57
C SER A 528 7.37 13.80 -27.61
N THR A 529 6.68 12.67 -27.75
CA THR A 529 5.54 12.33 -26.88
C THR A 529 6.01 11.77 -25.55
N SER A 530 6.99 10.87 -25.54
CA SER A 530 7.53 10.28 -24.30
C SER A 530 8.21 11.32 -23.41
N GLU A 531 8.98 12.25 -23.99
CA GLU A 531 9.58 13.36 -23.25
C GLU A 531 8.51 14.29 -22.67
N SER A 532 7.44 14.54 -23.42
CA SER A 532 6.30 15.34 -22.95
C SER A 532 5.56 14.68 -21.78
N GLU A 533 5.32 13.38 -21.83
CA GLU A 533 4.69 12.61 -20.75
C GLU A 533 5.53 12.67 -19.46
N ALA A 534 6.83 12.35 -19.54
CA ALA A 534 7.71 12.42 -18.38
C ALA A 534 7.87 13.84 -17.84
N ALA A 535 7.96 14.86 -18.72
CA ALA A 535 8.02 16.25 -18.29
C ALA A 535 6.77 16.66 -17.48
N ARG A 536 5.58 16.19 -17.89
CA ARG A 536 4.33 16.39 -17.13
C ARG A 536 4.36 15.66 -15.78
N THR A 537 4.81 14.41 -15.75
CA THR A 537 4.95 13.66 -14.48
C THR A 537 5.95 14.32 -13.54
N LEU A 538 7.10 14.78 -14.05
CA LEU A 538 8.12 15.47 -13.26
C LEU A 538 7.67 16.85 -12.79
N GLY A 539 6.90 17.59 -13.60
CA GLY A 539 6.24 18.83 -13.17
C GLY A 539 5.31 18.57 -11.98
N ALA A 540 4.44 17.57 -12.11
CA ALA A 540 3.53 17.20 -11.05
C ALA A 540 4.22 16.63 -9.79
N LEU A 541 5.40 16.00 -9.96
CA LEU A 541 6.24 15.57 -8.84
C LEU A 541 6.82 16.77 -8.09
N ARG A 542 7.31 17.81 -8.79
CA ARG A 542 7.81 19.03 -8.15
C ARG A 542 6.70 19.69 -7.33
N ASP A 543 5.49 19.80 -7.88
CA ASP A 543 4.32 20.32 -7.16
C ASP A 543 3.99 19.50 -5.90
N ALA A 544 4.14 18.17 -5.98
CA ALA A 544 3.89 17.26 -4.86
C ALA A 544 4.93 17.38 -3.72
N LEU A 545 6.14 17.87 -4.04
CA LEU A 545 7.22 18.07 -3.08
C LEU A 545 7.22 19.48 -2.46
N MET A 546 6.36 20.39 -2.92
CA MET A 546 6.22 21.73 -2.33
C MET A 546 5.55 21.65 -0.95
N HIS A 547 6.27 22.05 0.09
CA HIS A 547 5.87 21.91 1.49
C HIS A 547 4.59 22.68 1.88
N ASP A 548 4.28 23.77 1.19
CA ASP A 548 3.10 24.64 1.38
C ASP A 548 2.10 24.53 0.20
N GLY A 549 2.33 23.59 -0.71
CA GLY A 549 1.52 23.36 -1.90
C GLY A 549 0.17 22.67 -1.61
N ALA A 550 -0.64 22.51 -2.66
CA ALA A 550 -1.94 21.81 -2.56
C ALA A 550 -1.80 20.34 -2.16
N ALA A 551 -0.74 19.66 -2.61
CA ALA A 551 -0.45 18.28 -2.24
C ALA A 551 -0.13 18.15 -0.74
N ALA A 552 0.67 19.06 -0.19
CA ALA A 552 0.98 19.12 1.24
C ALA A 552 -0.28 19.35 2.09
N ARG A 553 -1.17 20.27 1.68
CA ARG A 553 -2.46 20.47 2.36
C ARG A 553 -3.35 19.23 2.33
N THR A 554 -3.35 18.50 1.21
CA THR A 554 -4.10 17.24 1.06
C THR A 554 -3.55 16.17 2.01
N ALA A 555 -2.24 15.99 2.03
CA ALA A 555 -1.56 15.07 2.93
C ALA A 555 -1.81 15.42 4.41
N ALA A 556 -1.78 16.71 4.76
CA ALA A 556 -2.08 17.22 6.09
C ALA A 556 -3.53 16.93 6.51
N ALA A 557 -4.50 17.19 5.64
CA ALA A 557 -5.91 16.87 5.90
C ALA A 557 -6.11 15.36 6.13
N SER A 558 -5.51 14.52 5.29
CA SER A 558 -5.50 13.06 5.45
C SER A 558 -4.93 12.63 6.81
N ALA A 559 -3.78 13.20 7.18
CA ALA A 559 -3.07 12.90 8.41
C ALA A 559 -3.90 13.27 9.64
N ILE A 560 -4.53 14.47 9.65
CA ILE A 560 -5.43 14.92 10.72
C ILE A 560 -6.64 14.00 10.81
N PHE A 561 -7.36 13.80 9.70
CA PHE A 561 -8.59 13.02 9.69
C PHE A 561 -8.36 11.60 10.20
N ARG A 562 -7.29 10.93 9.73
CA ARG A 562 -6.88 9.62 10.26
C ARG A 562 -6.60 9.69 11.77
N ALA A 563 -5.78 10.64 12.21
CA ALA A 563 -5.32 10.73 13.59
C ALA A 563 -6.39 11.20 14.59
N LEU A 564 -7.56 11.67 14.14
CA LEU A 564 -8.70 11.99 15.00
C LEU A 564 -9.49 10.76 15.45
N GLN A 565 -9.35 9.60 14.77
CA GLN A 565 -10.14 8.41 15.09
C GLN A 565 -10.01 7.97 16.57
N GLY A 566 -11.15 7.55 17.13
CA GLY A 566 -11.25 7.04 18.50
C GLY A 566 -11.78 8.08 19.50
N SER A 567 -11.52 7.83 20.78
CA SER A 567 -12.04 8.63 21.90
C SER A 567 -11.05 9.70 22.36
N TRP A 568 -11.61 10.82 22.79
CA TRP A 568 -10.91 11.99 23.33
C TRP A 568 -11.64 12.49 24.55
N LYS A 569 -10.91 12.81 25.62
CA LYS A 569 -11.42 13.60 26.74
C LYS A 569 -11.31 15.06 26.40
N SER A 570 -12.33 15.85 26.72
CA SER A 570 -12.36 17.27 26.45
C SER A 570 -12.45 18.08 27.74
N MET A 571 -11.72 19.19 27.79
CA MET A 571 -11.84 20.21 28.82
C MET A 571 -12.21 21.53 28.16
N HIS A 572 -13.43 22.00 28.40
CA HIS A 572 -13.93 23.28 27.91
C HIS A 572 -13.78 24.36 28.97
N THR A 573 -13.24 25.52 28.61
CA THR A 573 -13.07 26.68 29.49
C THR A 573 -13.70 27.91 28.83
N SER A 574 -14.59 28.60 29.56
CA SER A 574 -15.12 29.91 29.17
C SER A 574 -15.17 30.82 30.39
N GLY A 575 -14.41 31.92 30.36
CA GLY A 575 -14.21 32.77 31.54
C GLY A 575 -13.55 32.00 32.70
N ILE A 576 -14.29 31.80 33.79
CA ILE A 576 -13.84 31.03 34.97
C ILE A 576 -14.44 29.62 35.03
N ASP A 577 -15.36 29.29 34.12
CA ASP A 577 -16.08 28.03 34.13
C ASP A 577 -15.32 26.97 33.34
N GLU A 578 -15.16 25.78 33.94
CA GLU A 578 -14.56 24.60 33.32
C GLU A 578 -15.57 23.45 33.29
N THR A 579 -15.71 22.83 32.12
CA THR A 579 -16.63 21.70 31.93
C THR A 579 -15.93 20.53 31.24
N ALA A 580 -16.00 19.37 31.87
CA ALA A 580 -15.47 18.13 31.32
C ALA A 580 -16.43 17.49 30.32
N GLY A 581 -15.86 16.81 29.34
CA GLY A 581 -16.61 16.06 28.36
C GLY A 581 -15.76 15.02 27.65
N SER A 582 -16.33 14.47 26.58
CA SER A 582 -15.65 13.53 25.70
C SER A 582 -16.17 13.64 24.27
N LEU A 583 -15.32 13.32 23.31
CA LEU A 583 -15.64 13.23 21.89
C LEU A 583 -15.17 11.89 21.34
N VAL A 584 -16.00 11.20 20.55
CA VAL A 584 -15.62 9.93 19.91
C VAL A 584 -15.87 10.00 18.41
N PHE A 585 -14.84 9.67 17.62
CA PHE A 585 -14.89 9.63 16.16
C PHE A 585 -15.01 8.18 15.68
N HIS A 586 -16.20 7.82 15.20
CA HIS A 586 -16.52 6.48 14.71
C HIS A 586 -16.41 6.41 13.18
N PRO A 587 -15.48 5.63 12.63
CA PRO A 587 -15.31 5.53 11.19
C PRO A 587 -16.47 4.77 10.52
N ARG A 588 -16.92 5.23 9.37
CA ARG A 588 -17.87 4.51 8.53
C ARG A 588 -17.61 4.70 7.04
N TYR A 589 -18.22 3.86 6.22
CA TYR A 589 -18.27 4.10 4.77
C TYR A 589 -18.97 5.44 4.49
N PRO A 590 -18.42 6.26 3.58
CA PRO A 590 -19.05 7.52 3.20
C PRO A 590 -20.48 7.32 2.72
N THR A 591 -21.40 8.11 3.27
CA THR A 591 -22.81 8.15 2.83
C THR A 591 -23.00 8.82 1.47
N SER A 592 -21.97 9.48 0.94
CA SER A 592 -21.95 10.05 -0.42
C SER A 592 -20.60 9.74 -1.08
N ALA A 593 -20.65 9.36 -2.36
CA ALA A 593 -19.48 9.00 -3.16
C ALA A 593 -18.52 10.18 -3.44
N VAL A 594 -18.95 11.41 -3.12
CA VAL A 594 -18.14 12.64 -3.20
C VAL A 594 -17.04 12.67 -2.14
N TYR A 595 -17.25 12.00 -1.02
CA TYR A 595 -16.33 12.02 0.11
C TYR A 595 -15.50 10.75 0.13
N ASP A 596 -14.21 10.91 0.44
CA ASP A 596 -13.27 9.79 0.50
C ASP A 596 -13.40 9.04 1.83
N ARG A 597 -13.68 9.76 2.93
CA ARG A 597 -13.84 9.20 4.28
C ARG A 597 -14.87 9.96 5.09
N GLU A 598 -15.50 9.26 6.04
CA GLU A 598 -16.56 9.82 6.88
C GLU A 598 -16.56 9.24 8.29
N TYR A 599 -16.66 10.11 9.30
CA TYR A 599 -16.83 9.74 10.71
C TYR A 599 -18.18 10.23 11.24
N VAL A 600 -18.81 9.42 12.08
CA VAL A 600 -19.85 9.89 13.01
C VAL A 600 -19.14 10.34 14.28
N VAL A 601 -19.37 11.58 14.66
CA VAL A 601 -18.76 12.19 15.84
C VAL A 601 -19.80 12.26 16.95
N GLU A 602 -19.52 11.66 18.11
CA GLU A 602 -20.39 11.70 19.28
C GLU A 602 -19.73 12.49 20.41
N GLY A 603 -20.37 13.56 20.85
CA GLY A 603 -19.93 14.39 21.97
C GLY A 603 -20.78 14.12 23.21
N CYS A 604 -20.16 14.21 24.38
CA CYS A 604 -20.84 14.12 25.66
C CYS A 604 -20.26 15.14 26.64
N VAL A 605 -21.13 15.88 27.34
CA VAL A 605 -20.74 16.90 28.32
C VAL A 605 -21.33 16.53 29.68
N SER A 606 -20.52 16.60 30.74
CA SER A 606 -21.01 16.40 32.11
C SER A 606 -21.50 17.74 32.68
N GLY A 607 -22.82 17.93 32.73
CA GLY A 607 -23.44 19.10 33.37
C GLY A 607 -23.46 19.00 34.91
N SER A 608 -23.60 20.15 35.58
CA SER A 608 -23.74 20.27 37.05
C SER A 608 -24.97 19.52 37.60
N ASP A 609 -26.00 19.32 36.78
CA ASP A 609 -27.27 18.64 37.11
C ASP A 609 -27.37 17.21 36.53
N LYS A 610 -26.31 16.39 36.58
CA LYS A 610 -26.29 14.92 36.28
C LYS A 610 -26.88 14.42 34.94
N MET A 611 -27.47 15.27 34.09
CA MET A 611 -27.98 14.93 32.75
C MET A 611 -26.83 15.07 31.75
N LEU A 612 -26.45 13.96 31.13
CA LEU A 612 -25.44 13.91 30.07
C LEU A 612 -26.06 14.42 28.77
N GLU A 613 -25.66 15.61 28.33
CA GLU A 613 -26.04 16.09 26.99
C GLU A 613 -25.20 15.36 25.95
N LYS A 614 -25.86 14.75 24.97
CA LYS A 614 -25.21 14.01 23.88
C LYS A 614 -25.41 14.76 22.57
N THR A 615 -24.31 15.12 21.92
CA THR A 615 -24.31 15.74 20.60
C THR A 615 -23.83 14.75 19.55
N ARG A 616 -24.29 14.92 18.31
CA ARG A 616 -23.83 14.11 17.18
C ARG A 616 -23.62 15.00 15.95
N SER A 617 -22.50 14.82 15.27
CA SER A 617 -22.18 15.47 13.99
C SER A 617 -21.50 14.48 13.04
N ILE A 618 -21.35 14.85 11.78
CA ILE A 618 -20.67 14.05 10.75
C ILE A 618 -19.43 14.81 10.30
N LEU A 619 -18.26 14.17 10.37
CA LEU A 619 -17.01 14.71 9.83
C LEU A 619 -16.68 14.02 8.51
N ARG A 620 -16.35 14.80 7.48
CA ARG A 620 -16.07 14.29 6.13
C ARG A 620 -14.75 14.82 5.61
N LEU A 621 -14.05 13.98 4.85
CA LEU A 621 -12.82 14.33 4.15
C LEU A 621 -13.03 14.28 2.64
N VAL A 622 -12.55 15.32 1.96
CA VAL A 622 -12.42 15.37 0.50
C VAL A 622 -10.94 15.44 0.15
N GLU A 623 -10.43 14.42 -0.55
CA GLU A 623 -9.06 14.37 -1.09
C GLU A 623 -9.06 14.41 -2.64
N THR A 624 -10.24 14.47 -3.24
CA THR A 624 -10.40 14.41 -4.70
C THR A 624 -9.76 15.62 -5.40
N PRO A 625 -8.87 15.41 -6.40
CA PRO A 625 -8.08 16.49 -7.01
C PRO A 625 -8.86 17.65 -7.65
N SER A 626 -10.10 17.41 -8.07
CA SER A 626 -10.96 18.43 -8.71
C SER A 626 -11.63 19.37 -7.72
N ARG A 627 -11.48 19.13 -6.41
CA ARG A 627 -12.04 19.95 -5.35
C ARG A 627 -10.94 20.47 -4.45
N THR A 628 -11.20 21.61 -3.81
CA THR A 628 -10.34 22.08 -2.73
C THR A 628 -10.42 21.08 -1.58
N THR A 629 -9.30 20.45 -1.24
CA THR A 629 -9.20 19.55 -0.10
C THR A 629 -9.76 20.24 1.15
N SER A 630 -10.71 19.58 1.79
CA SER A 630 -11.40 20.10 2.98
C SER A 630 -11.66 18.98 3.98
N ILE A 631 -11.61 19.35 5.26
CA ILE A 631 -12.30 18.62 6.32
C ILE A 631 -13.56 19.41 6.63
N GLU A 632 -14.71 18.75 6.54
CA GLU A 632 -16.03 19.36 6.67
C GLU A 632 -16.78 18.75 7.85
N MET A 633 -17.37 19.61 8.68
CA MET A 633 -18.29 19.18 9.74
C MET A 633 -19.72 19.50 9.34
N TRP A 634 -20.60 18.52 9.54
CA TRP A 634 -22.00 18.57 9.19
C TRP A 634 -22.86 18.27 10.41
N SER A 635 -23.99 18.96 10.52
CA SER A 635 -25.06 18.57 11.44
C SER A 635 -25.68 17.24 11.00
N VAL A 636 -26.36 16.56 11.92
CA VAL A 636 -27.13 15.36 11.60
C VAL A 636 -28.58 15.69 11.28
N GLU A 637 -29.16 14.95 10.35
CA GLU A 637 -30.60 14.98 10.05
C GLU A 637 -31.40 14.67 11.31
N VAL A 638 -32.40 15.51 11.63
CA VAL A 638 -33.19 15.37 12.85
C VAL A 638 -33.97 14.05 12.86
N ALA A 639 -34.40 13.60 11.67
CA ALA A 639 -35.23 12.42 11.49
C ALA A 639 -34.50 11.10 11.76
N ASP A 640 -33.25 10.96 11.30
CA ASP A 640 -32.51 9.69 11.39
C ASP A 640 -31.25 9.75 12.28
N LYS A 641 -30.80 10.96 12.64
CA LYS A 641 -29.58 11.28 13.38
C LYS A 641 -28.32 10.59 12.84
N ARG A 642 -28.30 10.29 11.53
CA ARG A 642 -27.29 9.48 10.85
C ARG A 642 -26.81 10.13 9.55
N SER A 643 -27.72 10.75 8.81
CA SER A 643 -27.42 11.42 7.57
C SER A 643 -26.89 12.83 7.84
N ALA A 644 -25.94 13.29 7.03
CA ALA A 644 -25.49 14.67 7.10
C ALA A 644 -26.60 15.59 6.55
N ALA A 645 -26.94 16.64 7.30
CA ALA A 645 -27.98 17.59 6.94
C ALA A 645 -27.38 18.86 6.32
N CYS A 646 -26.88 19.78 7.16
CA CYS A 646 -26.24 21.02 6.70
C CYS A 646 -24.77 21.07 7.08
N LEU A 647 -23.96 21.63 6.18
CA LEU A 647 -22.55 21.97 6.44
C LEU A 647 -22.53 23.04 7.53
N THR A 648 -21.87 22.75 8.65
CA THR A 648 -21.74 23.67 9.78
C THR A 648 -20.38 24.34 9.80
N GLU A 649 -19.33 23.61 9.42
CA GLU A 649 -17.95 24.13 9.43
C GLU A 649 -17.15 23.53 8.28
N GLN A 650 -16.20 24.32 7.77
CA GLN A 650 -15.19 23.87 6.82
C GLN A 650 -13.82 24.32 7.33
N TRP A 651 -12.88 23.38 7.43
CA TRP A 651 -11.55 23.66 7.97
C TRP A 651 -10.59 24.10 6.86
N HIS A 652 -9.92 25.23 7.06
CA HIS A 652 -8.89 25.75 6.17
C HIS A 652 -7.52 25.61 6.84
N LEU A 653 -6.74 24.64 6.38
CA LEU A 653 -5.48 24.23 7.01
C LEU A 653 -4.33 25.17 6.66
N THR A 654 -3.48 25.45 7.65
CA THR A 654 -2.16 26.04 7.44
C THR A 654 -1.14 24.95 7.07
N PRO A 655 0.03 25.31 6.49
CA PRO A 655 1.13 24.39 6.32
C PRO A 655 1.57 23.77 7.67
N LEU A 656 2.17 22.57 7.60
CA LEU A 656 2.80 21.90 8.73
C LEU A 656 3.99 22.73 9.21
N ARG A 657 4.13 22.88 10.53
CA ARG A 657 5.26 23.57 11.15
C ARG A 657 5.88 22.71 12.25
N PRO A 658 7.18 22.85 12.55
CA PRO A 658 7.73 22.28 13.76
C PRO A 658 7.00 22.86 14.98
N GLU A 659 6.79 22.04 16.00
CA GLU A 659 6.27 22.52 17.27
C GLU A 659 7.39 23.23 18.03
N MET A 660 7.07 24.38 18.61
CA MET A 660 8.02 25.20 19.36
C MET A 660 7.66 25.23 20.85
N ASP A 661 8.67 25.03 21.70
CA ASP A 661 8.63 25.35 23.13
C ASP A 661 9.54 26.56 23.37
N GLY A 662 8.93 27.75 23.44
CA GLY A 662 9.67 29.01 23.32
C GLY A 662 10.34 29.13 21.95
N ASP A 663 11.67 29.26 21.94
CA ASP A 663 12.49 29.33 20.73
C ASP A 663 13.11 27.97 20.33
N VAL A 664 12.75 26.88 21.03
CA VAL A 664 13.33 25.55 20.81
C VAL A 664 12.31 24.63 20.11
N ALA A 665 12.71 24.03 18.98
CA ALA A 665 11.89 23.03 18.30
C ALA A 665 11.78 21.75 19.13
N VAL A 666 10.55 21.29 19.36
CA VAL A 666 10.28 20.01 20.01
C VAL A 666 10.61 18.90 19.02
N THR A 667 11.61 18.08 19.33
CA THR A 667 12.05 16.99 18.45
C THR A 667 10.89 16.02 18.14
N GLY A 668 10.58 15.86 16.85
CA GLY A 668 9.47 15.01 16.37
C GLY A 668 8.06 15.55 16.68
N GLY A 669 7.98 16.80 17.18
CA GLY A 669 6.75 17.54 17.41
C GLY A 669 6.41 18.41 16.20
N TYR A 670 5.16 18.33 15.74
CA TYR A 670 4.68 19.16 14.63
C TYR A 670 3.31 19.74 14.94
N VAL A 671 3.01 20.91 14.35
CA VAL A 671 1.73 21.58 14.51
C VAL A 671 1.09 21.83 13.14
N ILE A 672 -0.20 21.56 13.05
CA ILE A 672 -1.06 22.05 11.97
C ILE A 672 -2.19 22.83 12.62
N SER A 673 -2.50 24.01 12.09
CA SER A 673 -3.68 24.77 12.51
C SER A 673 -4.74 24.79 11.42
N ALA A 674 -6.00 24.97 11.82
CA ALA A 674 -7.10 25.19 10.89
C ALA A 674 -7.95 26.37 11.34
N LYS A 675 -8.37 27.22 10.39
CA LYS A 675 -9.39 28.24 10.64
C LYS A 675 -10.75 27.74 10.14
N SER A 676 -11.81 28.04 10.86
CA SER A 676 -13.19 27.83 10.44
C SER A 676 -14.11 28.93 10.96
N VAL A 677 -15.34 28.98 10.45
CA VAL A 677 -16.38 29.88 10.93
C VAL A 677 -17.44 29.03 11.61
N GLY A 678 -17.67 29.26 12.89
CA GLY A 678 -18.65 28.52 13.68
C GLY A 678 -20.09 28.87 13.33
N PRO A 679 -21.08 28.10 13.82
CA PRO A 679 -22.50 28.34 13.51
C PRO A 679 -23.03 29.72 13.95
N SER A 680 -22.42 30.32 14.97
CA SER A 680 -22.72 31.68 15.45
C SER A 680 -22.05 32.79 14.64
N GLY A 681 -21.26 32.46 13.63
CA GLY A 681 -20.45 33.40 12.85
C GLY A 681 -19.06 33.71 13.45
N SER A 682 -18.76 33.20 14.65
CA SER A 682 -17.47 33.42 15.32
C SER A 682 -16.33 32.65 14.65
N THR A 683 -15.13 33.22 14.68
CA THR A 683 -13.94 32.57 14.14
C THR A 683 -13.45 31.47 15.09
N LEU A 684 -13.32 30.24 14.58
CA LEU A 684 -12.78 29.09 15.30
C LEU A 684 -11.35 28.79 14.81
N LEU A 685 -10.42 28.68 15.75
CA LEU A 685 -9.04 28.28 15.50
C LEU A 685 -8.79 26.90 16.11
N TYR A 686 -8.49 25.94 15.25
CA TYR A 686 -8.06 24.60 15.63
C TYR A 686 -6.54 24.48 15.60
N THR A 687 -5.96 23.77 16.56
CA THR A 687 -4.52 23.47 16.58
C THR A 687 -4.32 21.99 16.91
N PHE A 688 -3.69 21.25 16.01
CA PHE A 688 -3.41 19.81 16.13
C PHE A 688 -1.92 19.59 16.40
N ARG A 689 -1.57 18.98 17.54
CA ARG A 689 -0.18 18.71 17.93
C ARG A 689 0.18 17.26 17.66
N PHE A 690 1.05 17.06 16.68
CA PHE A 690 1.53 15.75 16.27
C PHE A 690 2.78 15.33 17.04
N ARG A 691 2.88 14.03 17.33
CA ARG A 691 4.12 13.32 17.69
C ARG A 691 4.32 12.22 16.66
N GLY A 692 5.25 12.44 15.73
CA GLY A 692 5.36 11.61 14.53
C GLY A 692 4.07 11.68 13.71
N VAL A 693 3.39 10.53 13.56
CA VAL A 693 2.10 10.48 12.85
C VAL A 693 0.89 10.60 13.78
N SER A 694 1.02 10.57 15.10
CA SER A 694 -0.15 10.62 16.01
C SER A 694 -0.48 12.05 16.43
N ILE A 695 -1.75 12.41 16.51
CA ILE A 695 -2.17 13.59 17.29
C ILE A 695 -2.10 13.21 18.77
N SER A 696 -1.30 13.95 19.52
CA SER A 696 -1.12 13.81 20.96
C SER A 696 -2.19 14.59 21.73
N SER A 697 -2.45 15.82 21.29
CA SER A 697 -3.56 16.66 21.74
C SER A 697 -3.97 17.60 20.63
N TRP A 698 -5.19 18.13 20.72
CA TRP A 698 -5.65 19.21 19.87
C TRP A 698 -6.57 20.14 20.63
N GLU A 699 -6.78 21.34 20.11
CA GLU A 699 -7.65 22.31 20.74
C GLU A 699 -8.47 23.07 19.71
N CYS A 700 -9.57 23.64 20.18
CA CYS A 700 -10.42 24.59 19.47
C CYS A 700 -10.55 25.84 20.33
N VAL A 701 -10.25 27.00 19.74
CA VAL A 701 -10.34 28.32 20.38
C VAL A 701 -11.35 29.15 19.61
N GLU A 702 -12.36 29.67 20.30
CA GLU A 702 -13.30 30.64 19.74
C GLU A 702 -12.81 32.06 20.00
N LEU A 703 -12.57 32.82 18.94
CA LEU A 703 -12.07 34.20 19.03
C LEU A 703 -13.22 35.20 19.24
N ASP A 704 -12.91 36.32 19.88
CA ASP A 704 -13.83 37.44 20.08
C ASP A 704 -13.72 38.39 18.88
N ASP A 705 -14.75 38.48 18.04
CA ASP A 705 -14.74 39.30 16.80
C ASP A 705 -14.65 40.82 17.09
N SER A 706 -14.67 41.22 18.37
CA SER A 706 -14.59 42.63 18.81
C SER A 706 -13.17 43.20 18.94
N ALA A 707 -12.12 42.39 18.76
CA ALA A 707 -10.72 42.84 18.80
C ALA A 707 -10.12 42.88 17.38
N GLY A 708 -9.82 44.09 16.88
CA GLY A 708 -9.25 44.29 15.54
C GLY A 708 -7.96 43.52 15.28
N GLU A 709 -7.67 43.30 13.99
CA GLU A 709 -6.58 42.49 13.40
C GLU A 709 -5.16 42.80 13.92
N THR A 710 -4.81 42.54 15.18
CA THR A 710 -3.42 42.58 15.68
C THR A 710 -3.24 41.75 16.95
N SER A 711 -3.35 40.41 16.86
CA SER A 711 -2.60 39.54 17.79
C SER A 711 -2.50 38.11 17.24
N GLU A 712 -1.56 37.89 16.31
CA GLU A 712 -0.94 36.56 16.24
C GLU A 712 0.08 36.48 17.38
N LEU A 713 -0.01 35.42 18.18
CA LEU A 713 0.86 35.04 19.31
C LEU A 713 0.56 35.70 20.67
N GLY A 714 -0.20 34.96 21.49
CA GLY A 714 -0.06 34.97 22.95
C GLY A 714 -0.70 36.14 23.71
N GLY A 715 -2.04 36.17 23.86
CA GLY A 715 -2.68 37.05 24.84
C GLY A 715 -4.21 37.09 24.83
N LYS A 716 -4.84 36.43 25.81
CA LYS A 716 -6.09 36.76 26.54
C LYS A 716 -7.41 37.17 25.83
N ASN A 717 -7.53 37.24 24.52
CA ASN A 717 -8.81 37.58 23.85
C ASN A 717 -9.43 36.36 23.15
N HIS A 718 -9.89 35.37 23.92
CA HIS A 718 -10.71 34.28 23.40
C HIS A 718 -11.96 34.10 24.25
N ARG A 719 -13.09 33.83 23.59
CA ARG A 719 -14.39 33.65 24.22
C ARG A 719 -14.49 32.30 24.93
N SER A 720 -13.90 31.27 24.32
CA SER A 720 -13.82 29.93 24.88
C SER A 720 -12.64 29.16 24.32
N ARG A 721 -12.19 28.13 25.05
CA ARG A 721 -11.14 27.20 24.64
C ARG A 721 -11.51 25.79 25.04
N THR A 722 -11.37 24.85 24.12
CA THR A 722 -11.57 23.42 24.40
C THR A 722 -10.32 22.65 24.06
N ILE A 723 -9.75 21.92 25.03
CA ILE A 723 -8.58 21.06 24.84
C ILE A 723 -9.03 19.61 24.80
N TYR A 724 -8.47 18.83 23.88
CA TYR A 724 -8.77 17.42 23.67
C TYR A 724 -7.50 16.58 23.81
N GLU A 725 -7.58 15.56 24.65
CA GLU A 725 -6.48 14.63 24.96
C GLU A 725 -6.98 13.17 24.93
N ARG A 726 -6.09 12.22 24.63
CA ARG A 726 -6.45 10.80 24.50
C ARG A 726 -6.62 10.07 25.84
#